data_AF-A0A9D1KQ12-F1
#
_entry.id   AF-A0A9D1KQ12-F1
#
_cell.length_a   1.000
_cell.length_b   1.000
_cell.length_c   1.000
_cell.angle_alpha   90.00
_cell.angle_beta   90.00
_cell.angle_gamma   90.00
#
_symmetry.space_group_name_H-M   'P 1'
#
loop_
_entity.id
_entity.type
_entity.pdbx_description
1 polymer ?
#
loop_
_entity_poly.entity_id
_entity_poly.type
_entity_poly.pdbx_seq_one_letter_code
_entity_poly.pdbx_strand_id
1 'polypeptide(L)'
;MKFKTKLISAFAAAAMLASFGAAVYAEGENVAAVNGTDYQTLQAAINAAAENAEIDLTADTKEDITIVTGQNVTIDLNGHKITNDKEHTITNKGTLTVKDDSEAKTGTVDSVVDGKAAVYNESGATATLESGTYERSEEAGTEDGPNGNSHYTINNQGTMKINNAVVNNNGGHSSNIINGGFKKGAELTIEGATVTGGVIAVKNDEYGSTLTIKSGTFSTNESADCVVVQNSGVATIEGGTFTGNGRYVIYTTKAKSEHTGECKTNISGGEFKAGGNASVFRVDPPATATVTGGTFSDTVVSKYIIAEYQIVKNPNGTYTVKKLENEEQYVAEINKIYYETINAAIADVPEGEQYPEIIDLLKDTDEDVIIPENKKINLYLNGYTLTNKEKHTITNKGKLSVYGDKTTGGTVDNETHGKAAVYNAPGATAYLSGGTYTRSKEAGSSSGESGGNSFYVIQNQGTMTITESVLHGQTKIESNSKFSSLVANGWQDGTKNEGKTEAKLTIKGGTFSGGINTIKNDDWGILTIENGTFENMAQHALLNWNVTTISGGTFEVPSGYYTAANGYLDDTMDQGKLTITGGIFTTGVMVNSAGGSNAEKAAEGINISGGTFGADVSKYLADGCAMSTGKTYTVLDPKNDTGTVISGTYKSAVKNDKYEQLQIFENVTIPETGEVSFKVTTSDTSLDVADTMLNYKTAAVEGNVTIGLIITGIPADETVDASVNSVQ
;
A
#
# COMPACT_ATOMS: atom_id res chain seq x y z
N MET A 1 51.44 -38.65 -27.82
CA MET A 1 50.66 -37.53 -27.24
C MET A 1 49.73 -36.99 -28.31
N LYS A 2 48.43 -36.94 -28.01
CA LYS A 2 47.39 -36.05 -28.60
C LYS A 2 46.87 -36.24 -30.05
N PHE A 3 45.53 -36.34 -30.08
CA PHE A 3 44.53 -35.82 -31.03
C PHE A 3 44.38 -36.43 -32.45
N LYS A 4 43.19 -37.03 -32.72
CA LYS A 4 42.04 -36.41 -33.43
C LYS A 4 40.93 -37.45 -33.64
N THR A 5 39.69 -37.10 -33.30
CA THR A 5 38.48 -37.89 -33.58
C THR A 5 37.73 -37.24 -34.74
N LYS A 6 37.36 -38.03 -35.77
CA LYS A 6 36.47 -37.67 -36.88
C LYS A 6 35.27 -38.62 -36.88
N LEU A 7 34.10 -38.02 -37.13
CA LEU A 7 32.82 -38.52 -37.65
C LEU A 7 32.59 -40.04 -37.76
N ILE A 8 31.45 -40.50 -37.24
CA ILE A 8 30.70 -41.62 -37.82
C ILE A 8 29.20 -41.23 -37.89
N SER A 9 28.67 -41.21 -39.10
CA SER A 9 27.26 -41.29 -39.46
C SER A 9 27.14 -42.41 -40.50
N ALA A 10 26.24 -43.38 -40.31
CA ALA A 10 25.55 -44.12 -41.38
C ALA A 10 24.91 -45.44 -40.87
N PHE A 11 23.61 -45.56 -41.15
CA PHE A 11 22.90 -46.77 -41.58
C PHE A 11 22.76 -47.99 -40.63
N ALA A 12 21.53 -48.20 -40.16
CA ALA A 12 20.92 -49.53 -40.08
C ALA A 12 19.40 -49.41 -40.32
N ALA A 13 18.99 -49.47 -41.59
CA ALA A 13 17.63 -49.79 -42.01
C ALA A 13 17.67 -51.12 -42.76
N ALA A 14 16.56 -51.85 -42.70
CA ALA A 14 16.27 -53.18 -43.29
C ALA A 14 16.62 -54.40 -42.43
N ALA A 15 15.64 -54.88 -41.66
CA ALA A 15 15.10 -56.24 -41.78
C ALA A 15 14.17 -56.57 -40.59
N MET A 16 12.86 -56.56 -40.79
CA MET A 16 12.01 -57.62 -40.24
C MET A 16 10.89 -57.92 -41.23
N LEU A 17 11.05 -59.07 -41.88
CA LEU A 17 10.09 -59.70 -42.77
C LEU A 17 8.81 -60.06 -42.02
N ALA A 18 7.71 -59.86 -42.75
CA ALA A 18 6.47 -60.63 -42.75
C ALA A 18 6.45 -61.92 -41.90
N SER A 19 5.54 -61.95 -40.91
CA SER A 19 4.60 -63.07 -40.74
C SER A 19 3.52 -62.70 -39.71
N PHE A 20 2.37 -62.21 -40.18
CA PHE A 20 1.11 -62.48 -39.52
C PHE A 20 0.11 -62.91 -40.59
N GLY A 21 -0.47 -64.09 -40.37
CA GLY A 21 -1.35 -64.76 -41.31
C GLY A 21 -2.57 -63.92 -41.67
N ALA A 22 -3.09 -64.17 -42.87
CA ALA A 22 -4.39 -63.69 -43.30
C ALA A 22 -5.47 -64.25 -42.35
N ALA A 23 -5.80 -63.50 -41.31
CA ALA A 23 -7.13 -63.54 -40.74
C ALA A 23 -8.02 -62.71 -41.66
N VAL A 24 -9.02 -63.35 -42.26
CA VAL A 24 -10.12 -62.67 -42.92
C VAL A 24 -10.87 -61.91 -41.84
N TYR A 25 -10.50 -60.65 -41.63
CA TYR A 25 -11.31 -59.70 -40.87
C TYR A 25 -12.43 -59.21 -41.78
N ALA A 26 -13.64 -59.06 -41.23
CA ALA A 26 -14.68 -58.28 -41.90
C ALA A 26 -14.10 -56.92 -42.29
N GLU A 27 -14.41 -56.41 -43.48
CA GLU A 27 -14.00 -55.06 -43.92
C GLU A 27 -14.54 -54.04 -42.91
N GLY A 28 -13.68 -53.61 -41.98
CA GLY A 28 -13.93 -52.46 -41.14
C GLY A 28 -13.95 -51.21 -41.99
N GLU A 29 -14.76 -50.23 -41.59
CA GLU A 29 -14.82 -48.92 -42.20
C GLU A 29 -13.44 -48.25 -42.16
N ASN A 30 -13.04 -47.62 -43.26
CA ASN A 30 -11.80 -46.84 -43.29
C ASN A 30 -12.03 -45.51 -42.57
N VAL A 31 -11.17 -45.20 -41.61
CA VAL A 31 -11.32 -44.02 -40.74
C VAL A 31 -10.31 -42.91 -41.05
N ALA A 32 -9.26 -43.24 -41.81
CA ALA A 32 -8.23 -42.28 -42.18
C ALA A 32 -7.69 -42.53 -43.60
N ALA A 33 -7.27 -41.48 -44.28
CA ALA A 33 -6.59 -41.54 -45.57
C ALA A 33 -5.28 -40.75 -45.53
N VAL A 34 -4.24 -41.28 -46.18
CA VAL A 34 -2.99 -40.54 -46.40
C VAL A 34 -2.48 -40.83 -47.81
N ASN A 35 -2.14 -39.79 -48.57
CA ASN A 35 -1.69 -39.89 -49.96
C ASN A 35 -2.65 -40.70 -50.86
N GLY A 36 -3.96 -40.59 -50.63
CA GLY A 36 -5.00 -41.31 -51.40
C GLY A 36 -5.08 -42.81 -51.12
N THR A 37 -4.43 -43.30 -50.07
CA THR A 37 -4.59 -44.67 -49.56
C THR A 37 -5.44 -44.64 -48.29
N ASP A 38 -6.46 -45.49 -48.22
CA ASP A 38 -7.35 -45.60 -47.08
C ASP A 38 -6.83 -46.61 -46.03
N TYR A 39 -7.10 -46.34 -44.77
CA TYR A 39 -6.69 -47.13 -43.62
C TYR A 39 -7.85 -47.36 -42.65
N GLN A 40 -7.96 -48.58 -42.12
CA GLN A 40 -8.97 -48.96 -41.13
C GLN A 40 -8.71 -48.38 -39.72
N THR A 41 -7.54 -47.80 -39.49
CA THR A 41 -7.15 -47.18 -38.22
C THR A 41 -6.32 -45.94 -38.50
N LEU A 42 -6.51 -44.88 -37.74
CA LEU A 42 -5.69 -43.67 -37.82
C LEU A 42 -4.21 -43.98 -37.51
N GLN A 43 -3.93 -44.87 -36.55
CA GLN A 43 -2.54 -45.24 -36.25
C GLN A 43 -1.84 -45.93 -37.44
N ALA A 44 -2.54 -46.73 -38.25
CA ALA A 44 -1.96 -47.33 -39.44
C ALA A 44 -1.64 -46.30 -40.52
N ALA A 45 -2.50 -45.29 -40.70
CA ALA A 45 -2.23 -44.16 -41.59
C ALA A 45 -0.98 -43.39 -41.12
N ILE A 46 -0.88 -43.11 -39.82
CA ILE A 46 0.29 -42.45 -39.19
C ILE A 46 1.57 -43.26 -39.43
N ASN A 47 1.53 -44.57 -39.23
CA ASN A 47 2.70 -45.42 -39.41
C ASN A 47 3.16 -45.49 -40.88
N ALA A 48 2.25 -45.31 -41.83
CA ALA A 48 2.53 -45.33 -43.27
C ALA A 48 2.84 -43.94 -43.85
N ALA A 49 2.54 -42.87 -43.12
CA ALA A 49 2.74 -41.49 -43.54
C ALA A 49 4.22 -41.20 -43.83
N ALA A 50 4.49 -40.60 -44.99
CA ALA A 50 5.80 -40.02 -45.28
C ALA A 50 6.06 -38.80 -44.38
N GLU A 51 7.32 -38.36 -44.27
CA GLU A 51 7.67 -37.18 -43.49
C GLU A 51 6.89 -35.94 -44.00
N ASN A 52 6.19 -35.24 -43.10
CA ASN A 52 5.30 -34.11 -43.39
C ASN A 52 4.03 -34.46 -44.19
N ALA A 53 3.63 -35.72 -44.28
CA ALA A 53 2.37 -36.08 -44.91
C ALA A 53 1.17 -35.65 -44.05
N GLU A 54 0.11 -35.25 -44.74
CA GLU A 54 -1.18 -34.91 -44.16
C GLU A 54 -2.09 -36.14 -44.17
N ILE A 55 -2.75 -36.37 -43.04
CA ILE A 55 -3.64 -37.52 -42.81
C ILE A 55 -5.04 -36.97 -42.57
N ASP A 56 -5.98 -37.33 -43.44
CA ASP A 56 -7.36 -36.90 -43.36
C ASP A 56 -8.16 -37.94 -42.59
N LEU A 57 -8.93 -37.53 -41.58
CA LEU A 57 -9.98 -38.38 -41.06
C LEU A 57 -11.14 -38.45 -42.05
N THR A 58 -11.68 -39.66 -42.23
CA THR A 58 -12.83 -39.94 -43.10
C THR A 58 -14.05 -40.43 -42.33
N ALA A 59 -13.87 -40.78 -41.05
CA ALA A 59 -14.92 -41.16 -40.11
C ALA A 59 -14.45 -40.92 -38.67
N ASP A 60 -15.39 -40.90 -37.73
CA ASP A 60 -15.07 -40.89 -36.31
C ASP A 60 -14.34 -42.18 -35.93
N THR A 61 -13.37 -42.08 -35.02
CA THR A 61 -12.60 -43.25 -34.57
C THR A 61 -12.42 -43.28 -33.05
N LYS A 62 -12.31 -44.49 -32.51
CA LYS A 62 -11.98 -44.75 -31.10
C LYS A 62 -10.63 -45.45 -31.00
N GLU A 63 -9.56 -44.68 -30.83
CA GLU A 63 -8.18 -45.14 -30.86
C GLU A 63 -7.29 -44.33 -29.90
N ASP A 64 -6.23 -44.97 -29.39
CA ASP A 64 -5.15 -44.30 -28.67
C ASP A 64 -4.00 -44.04 -29.65
N ILE A 65 -3.70 -42.76 -29.95
CA ILE A 65 -2.74 -42.39 -30.99
C ILE A 65 -1.36 -42.09 -30.41
N THR A 66 -0.30 -42.59 -31.05
CA THR A 66 1.09 -42.27 -30.71
C THR A 66 1.86 -41.75 -31.91
N ILE A 67 2.42 -40.55 -31.78
CA ILE A 67 3.43 -40.00 -32.69
C ILE A 67 4.79 -40.30 -32.09
N VAL A 68 5.63 -41.06 -32.79
CA VAL A 68 6.93 -41.50 -32.27
C VAL A 68 8.01 -40.43 -32.46
N THR A 69 9.10 -40.53 -31.69
CA THR A 69 10.22 -39.59 -31.78
C THR A 69 10.81 -39.52 -33.18
N GLY A 70 11.02 -38.30 -33.68
CA GLY A 70 11.54 -38.03 -35.02
C GLY A 70 10.49 -38.07 -36.13
N GLN A 71 9.25 -38.46 -35.84
CA GLN A 71 8.15 -38.40 -36.79
C GLN A 71 7.58 -36.98 -36.88
N ASN A 72 7.17 -36.55 -38.08
CA ASN A 72 6.47 -35.29 -38.31
C ASN A 72 5.17 -35.53 -39.09
N VAL A 73 4.03 -35.26 -38.46
CA VAL A 73 2.70 -35.63 -38.97
C VAL A 73 1.73 -34.46 -38.83
N THR A 74 0.89 -34.28 -39.85
CA THR A 74 -0.31 -33.43 -39.78
C THR A 74 -1.55 -34.32 -39.80
N ILE A 75 -2.45 -34.13 -38.84
CA ILE A 75 -3.77 -34.76 -38.79
C ILE A 75 -4.81 -33.67 -39.09
N ASP A 76 -5.55 -33.85 -40.18
CA ASP A 76 -6.77 -33.11 -40.44
C ASP A 76 -7.96 -33.88 -39.87
N LEU A 77 -8.64 -33.30 -38.89
CA LEU A 77 -9.82 -33.86 -38.29
C LEU A 77 -10.99 -33.89 -39.29
N ASN A 78 -11.01 -32.99 -40.29
CA ASN A 78 -12.01 -32.94 -41.35
C ASN A 78 -13.46 -33.12 -40.83
N GLY A 79 -13.76 -32.48 -39.70
CA GLY A 79 -15.09 -32.51 -39.07
C GLY A 79 -15.39 -33.74 -38.20
N HIS A 80 -14.46 -34.70 -38.10
CA HIS A 80 -14.61 -35.98 -37.40
C HIS A 80 -13.99 -35.99 -35.99
N LYS A 81 -14.40 -36.98 -35.19
CA LYS A 81 -14.02 -37.14 -33.78
C LYS A 81 -13.04 -38.28 -33.56
N ILE A 82 -11.99 -38.02 -32.78
CA ILE A 82 -11.11 -39.04 -32.19
C ILE A 82 -11.45 -39.16 -30.70
N THR A 83 -11.76 -40.37 -30.25
CA THR A 83 -12.00 -40.68 -28.82
C THR A 83 -11.00 -41.73 -28.35
N ASN A 84 -10.43 -41.59 -27.15
CA ASN A 84 -9.50 -42.60 -26.63
C ASN A 84 -10.18 -43.89 -26.16
N ASP A 85 -9.41 -44.96 -26.04
CA ASP A 85 -9.85 -46.24 -25.45
C ASP A 85 -9.28 -46.45 -24.04
N LYS A 86 -7.95 -46.31 -23.86
CA LYS A 86 -7.28 -46.60 -22.57
C LYS A 86 -6.19 -45.59 -22.20
N GLU A 87 -5.56 -44.97 -23.19
CA GLU A 87 -4.44 -44.05 -23.00
C GLU A 87 -4.85 -42.61 -23.32
N HIS A 88 -3.89 -41.70 -23.47
CA HIS A 88 -4.16 -40.39 -24.05
C HIS A 88 -4.72 -40.54 -25.45
N THR A 89 -5.67 -39.67 -25.83
CA THR A 89 -6.22 -39.70 -27.20
C THR A 89 -5.12 -39.48 -28.22
N ILE A 90 -4.20 -38.53 -27.94
CA ILE A 90 -2.95 -38.38 -28.68
C ILE A 90 -1.77 -38.26 -27.71
N THR A 91 -0.79 -39.14 -27.83
CA THR A 91 0.55 -39.07 -27.22
C THR A 91 1.56 -38.61 -28.27
N ASN A 92 2.05 -37.38 -28.15
CA ASN A 92 3.06 -36.83 -29.06
C ASN A 92 4.47 -36.93 -28.47
N LYS A 93 5.37 -37.63 -29.17
CA LYS A 93 6.81 -37.72 -28.88
C LYS A 93 7.68 -37.14 -30.01
N GLY A 94 7.06 -36.67 -31.08
CA GLY A 94 7.70 -36.12 -32.29
C GLY A 94 7.22 -34.71 -32.57
N THR A 95 6.87 -34.44 -33.83
CA THR A 95 6.26 -33.20 -34.29
C THR A 95 4.85 -33.49 -34.77
N LEU A 96 3.87 -32.80 -34.19
CA LEU A 96 2.45 -32.97 -34.49
C LEU A 96 1.84 -31.64 -34.91
N THR A 97 1.07 -31.65 -35.99
CA THR A 97 0.10 -30.60 -36.30
C THR A 97 -1.30 -31.23 -36.33
N VAL A 98 -2.26 -30.60 -35.67
CA VAL A 98 -3.67 -30.98 -35.74
C VAL A 98 -4.45 -29.78 -36.25
N LYS A 99 -5.27 -29.99 -37.27
CA LYS A 99 -6.19 -28.99 -37.84
C LYS A 99 -7.54 -29.62 -38.10
N ASP A 100 -8.51 -28.81 -38.47
CA ASP A 100 -9.79 -29.24 -38.99
C ASP A 100 -10.12 -28.37 -40.19
N ASP A 101 -9.98 -28.89 -41.41
CA ASP A 101 -10.29 -28.16 -42.63
C ASP A 101 -11.76 -28.25 -43.05
N SER A 102 -12.60 -28.95 -42.28
CA SER A 102 -14.05 -28.96 -42.53
C SER A 102 -14.62 -27.54 -42.50
N GLU A 103 -15.70 -27.34 -43.25
CA GLU A 103 -16.38 -26.04 -43.31
C GLU A 103 -16.96 -25.64 -41.94
N ALA A 104 -17.45 -26.61 -41.17
CA ALA A 104 -18.09 -26.39 -39.89
C ALA A 104 -17.14 -26.33 -38.68
N LYS A 105 -15.87 -26.73 -38.84
CA LYS A 105 -14.87 -26.80 -37.76
C LYS A 105 -15.31 -27.65 -36.55
N THR A 106 -16.00 -28.76 -36.81
CA THR A 106 -16.60 -29.66 -35.78
C THR A 106 -15.69 -30.80 -35.33
N GLY A 107 -14.54 -30.96 -35.97
CA GLY A 107 -13.55 -31.97 -35.68
C GLY A 107 -13.11 -31.88 -34.22
N THR A 108 -13.03 -33.05 -33.57
CA THR A 108 -12.88 -33.12 -32.11
C THR A 108 -11.84 -34.16 -31.70
N VAL A 109 -10.99 -33.81 -30.74
CA VAL A 109 -10.14 -34.75 -30.00
C VAL A 109 -10.64 -34.80 -28.56
N ASP A 110 -11.25 -35.93 -28.20
CA ASP A 110 -11.93 -36.10 -26.92
C ASP A 110 -11.24 -37.15 -26.06
N SER A 111 -11.19 -36.87 -24.75
CA SER A 111 -10.70 -37.79 -23.75
C SER A 111 -11.78 -38.16 -22.74
N VAL A 112 -12.17 -39.43 -22.77
CA VAL A 112 -13.21 -40.03 -21.92
C VAL A 112 -12.64 -40.99 -20.88
N VAL A 113 -11.31 -41.04 -20.76
CA VAL A 113 -10.59 -41.95 -19.84
C VAL A 113 -9.92 -41.15 -18.72
N ASP A 114 -10.17 -41.58 -17.48
CA ASP A 114 -9.60 -40.99 -16.29
C ASP A 114 -8.06 -40.95 -16.31
N GLY A 115 -7.49 -39.85 -15.81
CA GLY A 115 -6.04 -39.65 -15.75
C GLY A 115 -5.34 -39.47 -17.11
N LYS A 116 -6.07 -39.37 -18.21
CA LYS A 116 -5.50 -39.23 -19.57
C LYS A 116 -5.95 -37.94 -20.21
N ALA A 117 -5.07 -37.14 -20.82
CA ALA A 117 -5.40 -35.97 -21.65
C ALA A 117 -5.92 -36.31 -23.07
N ALA A 118 -6.60 -35.35 -23.71
CA ALA A 118 -6.90 -35.38 -25.15
C ALA A 118 -5.61 -35.25 -25.97
N VAL A 119 -4.70 -34.38 -25.54
CA VAL A 119 -3.34 -34.28 -26.10
C VAL A 119 -2.32 -34.26 -24.96
N TYR A 120 -1.41 -35.24 -24.97
CA TYR A 120 -0.21 -35.26 -24.14
C TYR A 120 1.02 -35.03 -25.02
N ASN A 121 1.66 -33.86 -24.88
CA ASN A 121 2.87 -33.50 -25.60
C ASN A 121 4.10 -33.76 -24.71
N GLU A 122 4.89 -34.76 -25.05
CA GLU A 122 6.02 -35.20 -24.22
C GLU A 122 7.18 -34.19 -24.23
N SER A 123 8.02 -34.22 -23.21
CA SER A 123 9.24 -33.41 -23.13
C SER A 123 10.12 -33.60 -24.36
N GLY A 124 10.43 -32.50 -25.06
CA GLY A 124 11.21 -32.50 -26.30
C GLY A 124 10.38 -32.66 -27.59
N ALA A 125 9.07 -32.92 -27.48
CA ALA A 125 8.16 -32.97 -28.61
C ALA A 125 7.59 -31.57 -28.93
N THR A 126 7.15 -31.38 -30.18
CA THR A 126 6.53 -30.14 -30.66
C THR A 126 5.11 -30.41 -31.15
N ALA A 127 4.14 -29.62 -30.71
CA ALA A 127 2.75 -29.72 -31.15
C ALA A 127 2.19 -28.36 -31.62
N THR A 128 1.45 -28.34 -32.72
CA THR A 128 0.66 -27.20 -33.18
C THR A 128 -0.80 -27.62 -33.32
N LEU A 129 -1.68 -26.98 -32.56
CA LEU A 129 -3.13 -27.19 -32.63
C LEU A 129 -3.74 -25.98 -33.35
N GLU A 130 -4.08 -26.11 -34.62
CA GLU A 130 -4.48 -24.97 -35.49
C GLU A 130 -5.98 -24.66 -35.49
N SER A 131 -6.80 -25.64 -35.12
CA SER A 131 -8.26 -25.56 -35.02
C SER A 131 -8.81 -26.85 -34.41
N GLY A 132 -10.14 -27.02 -34.41
CA GLY A 132 -10.81 -28.17 -33.81
C GLY A 132 -11.12 -27.95 -32.33
N THR A 133 -11.88 -28.89 -31.78
CA THR A 133 -12.27 -28.92 -30.37
C THR A 133 -11.46 -29.97 -29.63
N TYR A 134 -10.88 -29.60 -28.49
CA TYR A 134 -10.18 -30.49 -27.58
C TYR A 134 -10.98 -30.52 -26.29
N GLU A 135 -11.51 -31.68 -25.93
CA GLU A 135 -12.45 -31.76 -24.81
C GLU A 135 -12.23 -32.99 -23.93
N ARG A 136 -12.88 -32.94 -22.77
CA ARG A 136 -13.11 -34.09 -21.90
C ARG A 136 -14.62 -34.22 -21.70
N SER A 137 -15.30 -34.86 -22.64
CA SER A 137 -16.77 -34.86 -22.69
C SER A 137 -17.41 -35.55 -21.48
N GLU A 138 -16.74 -36.57 -20.93
CA GLU A 138 -17.21 -37.37 -19.79
C GLU A 138 -16.65 -36.90 -18.44
N GLU A 139 -16.04 -35.72 -18.36
CA GLU A 139 -15.52 -35.18 -17.10
C GLU A 139 -16.68 -34.84 -16.13
N ALA A 140 -16.73 -35.54 -14.99
CA ALA A 140 -17.79 -35.42 -13.98
C ALA A 140 -17.30 -34.90 -12.61
N GLY A 141 -16.04 -34.46 -12.54
CA GLY A 141 -15.43 -33.94 -11.32
C GLY A 141 -16.18 -32.74 -10.76
N THR A 142 -16.17 -32.60 -9.43
CA THR A 142 -16.71 -31.46 -8.68
C THR A 142 -15.62 -30.87 -7.78
N GLU A 143 -15.88 -29.73 -7.14
CA GLU A 143 -14.95 -29.16 -6.15
C GLU A 143 -14.56 -30.21 -5.08
N ASP A 144 -15.51 -31.05 -4.66
CA ASP A 144 -15.30 -32.10 -3.64
C ASP A 144 -14.44 -33.29 -4.10
N GLY A 145 -14.18 -33.45 -5.40
CA GLY A 145 -13.36 -34.56 -5.90
C GLY A 145 -13.55 -34.92 -7.38
N PRO A 146 -12.71 -35.83 -7.90
CA PRO A 146 -12.62 -36.13 -9.33
C PRO A 146 -13.82 -36.88 -9.92
N ASN A 147 -14.59 -37.62 -9.09
CA ASN A 147 -15.81 -38.36 -9.50
C ASN A 147 -15.69 -39.23 -10.77
N GLY A 148 -14.50 -39.76 -11.07
CA GLY A 148 -14.25 -40.56 -12.25
C GLY A 148 -13.26 -39.86 -13.17
N ASN A 149 -13.66 -39.59 -14.41
CA ASN A 149 -12.80 -39.00 -15.43
C ASN A 149 -12.29 -37.62 -14.99
N SER A 150 -11.02 -37.52 -14.55
CA SER A 150 -10.34 -36.27 -14.19
C SER A 150 -8.87 -36.21 -14.60
N HIS A 151 -8.55 -35.27 -15.50
CA HIS A 151 -7.17 -34.89 -15.83
C HIS A 151 -7.16 -33.54 -16.58
N TYR A 152 -5.98 -33.05 -16.94
CA TYR A 152 -5.86 -31.94 -17.87
C TYR A 152 -6.42 -32.32 -19.26
N THR A 153 -7.22 -31.45 -19.88
CA THR A 153 -7.66 -31.62 -21.29
C THR A 153 -6.44 -31.66 -22.22
N ILE A 154 -5.52 -30.72 -22.03
CA ILE A 154 -4.22 -30.67 -22.72
C ILE A 154 -3.11 -30.68 -21.68
N ASN A 155 -2.14 -31.58 -21.86
CA ASN A 155 -0.97 -31.69 -21.01
C ASN A 155 0.30 -31.50 -21.85
N ASN A 156 0.90 -30.30 -21.74
CA ASN A 156 2.11 -29.94 -22.45
C ASN A 156 3.35 -30.03 -21.55
N GLN A 157 4.27 -30.94 -21.88
CA GLN A 157 5.60 -31.04 -21.27
C GLN A 157 6.73 -30.66 -22.25
N GLY A 158 6.41 -30.39 -23.52
CA GLY A 158 7.34 -29.96 -24.57
C GLY A 158 7.03 -28.55 -25.07
N THR A 159 7.16 -28.32 -26.38
CA THR A 159 6.80 -27.06 -27.03
C THR A 159 5.44 -27.18 -27.70
N MET A 160 4.51 -26.27 -27.41
CA MET A 160 3.18 -26.27 -28.00
C MET A 160 2.74 -24.88 -28.48
N LYS A 161 2.09 -24.84 -29.64
CA LYS A 161 1.34 -23.68 -30.12
C LYS A 161 -0.14 -24.06 -30.27
N ILE A 162 -1.03 -23.23 -29.74
CA ILE A 162 -2.49 -23.37 -29.91
C ILE A 162 -2.98 -22.14 -30.65
N ASN A 163 -3.49 -22.33 -31.87
CA ASN A 163 -4.08 -21.28 -32.70
C ASN A 163 -5.57 -21.57 -32.88
N ASN A 164 -6.46 -20.63 -32.56
CA ASN A 164 -7.91 -20.71 -32.87
C ASN A 164 -8.67 -21.99 -32.46
N ALA A 165 -8.07 -22.86 -31.65
CA ALA A 165 -8.70 -24.08 -31.16
C ALA A 165 -9.66 -23.78 -30.02
N VAL A 166 -10.63 -24.68 -29.83
CA VAL A 166 -11.52 -24.68 -28.67
C VAL A 166 -11.02 -25.72 -27.68
N VAL A 167 -10.84 -25.35 -26.42
CA VAL A 167 -10.45 -26.26 -25.33
C VAL A 167 -11.50 -26.17 -24.23
N ASN A 168 -12.20 -27.28 -24.00
CA ASN A 168 -13.31 -27.33 -23.06
C ASN A 168 -13.09 -28.38 -21.98
N ASN A 169 -13.52 -28.04 -20.77
CA ASN A 169 -13.55 -28.95 -19.64
C ASN A 169 -14.79 -28.66 -18.79
N ASN A 170 -15.76 -29.58 -18.81
CA ASN A 170 -17.01 -29.40 -18.08
C ASN A 170 -16.89 -29.70 -16.58
N GLY A 171 -15.79 -30.31 -16.12
CA GLY A 171 -15.59 -30.68 -14.72
C GLY A 171 -15.23 -29.52 -13.81
N GLY A 172 -15.69 -29.61 -12.56
CA GLY A 172 -15.33 -28.72 -11.46
C GLY A 172 -14.10 -29.16 -10.64
N HIS A 173 -13.34 -30.16 -11.08
CA HIS A 173 -12.14 -30.66 -10.37
C HIS A 173 -10.83 -30.44 -11.14
N SER A 174 -10.83 -30.70 -12.44
CA SER A 174 -9.64 -30.66 -13.28
C SER A 174 -9.46 -29.32 -14.00
N SER A 175 -8.25 -29.07 -14.50
CA SER A 175 -7.92 -27.87 -15.29
C SER A 175 -7.97 -28.18 -16.79
N ASN A 176 -8.11 -27.15 -17.63
CA ASN A 176 -8.07 -27.31 -19.08
C ASN A 176 -6.65 -27.61 -19.58
N ILE A 177 -5.75 -26.64 -19.44
CA ILE A 177 -4.39 -26.73 -19.99
C ILE A 177 -3.37 -26.72 -18.84
N ILE A 178 -2.43 -27.66 -18.85
CA ILE A 178 -1.17 -27.53 -18.10
C ILE A 178 0.01 -27.39 -19.05
N ASN A 179 0.86 -26.43 -18.76
CA ASN A 179 2.18 -26.26 -19.35
C ASN A 179 3.25 -26.47 -18.27
N GLY A 180 4.03 -27.54 -18.39
CA GLY A 180 5.07 -27.91 -17.41
C GLY A 180 4.54 -28.69 -16.20
N GLY A 181 5.26 -28.61 -15.08
CA GLY A 181 4.88 -29.27 -13.81
C GLY A 181 5.43 -30.68 -13.60
N PHE A 182 5.83 -31.39 -14.66
CA PHE A 182 6.44 -32.73 -14.55
C PHE A 182 7.85 -32.81 -15.13
N LYS A 183 8.19 -31.92 -16.07
CA LYS A 183 9.49 -31.85 -16.77
C LYS A 183 9.93 -30.40 -16.94
N LYS A 184 11.24 -30.17 -17.12
CA LYS A 184 11.83 -28.84 -17.25
C LYS A 184 11.70 -28.31 -18.68
N GLY A 185 11.30 -27.04 -18.81
CA GLY A 185 11.40 -26.29 -20.08
C GLY A 185 10.22 -26.45 -21.04
N ALA A 186 9.00 -26.63 -20.53
CA ALA A 186 7.80 -26.63 -21.37
C ALA A 186 7.48 -25.21 -21.86
N GLU A 187 7.13 -25.06 -23.13
CA GLU A 187 6.82 -23.78 -23.76
C GLU A 187 5.42 -23.84 -24.38
N LEU A 188 4.56 -22.88 -24.07
CA LEU A 188 3.21 -22.79 -24.61
C LEU A 188 2.96 -21.40 -25.19
N THR A 189 2.56 -21.34 -26.46
CA THR A 189 2.05 -20.11 -27.10
C THR A 189 0.58 -20.29 -27.49
N ILE A 190 -0.27 -19.35 -27.09
CA ILE A 190 -1.71 -19.34 -27.40
C ILE A 190 -2.06 -18.11 -28.23
N GLU A 191 -2.76 -18.31 -29.34
CA GLU A 191 -3.20 -17.26 -30.27
C GLU A 191 -4.63 -17.54 -30.76
N GLY A 192 -5.61 -16.78 -30.28
CA GLY A 192 -7.00 -16.87 -30.73
C GLY A 192 -7.80 -18.06 -30.19
N ALA A 193 -7.25 -18.86 -29.28
CA ALA A 193 -7.95 -20.00 -28.69
C ALA A 193 -9.16 -19.56 -27.83
N THR A 194 -10.15 -20.44 -27.74
CA THR A 194 -11.25 -20.32 -26.77
C THR A 194 -11.10 -21.42 -25.72
N VAL A 195 -10.80 -21.05 -24.48
CA VAL A 195 -10.61 -21.98 -23.37
C VAL A 195 -11.71 -21.74 -22.34
N THR A 196 -12.56 -22.75 -22.12
CA THR A 196 -13.71 -22.60 -21.22
C THR A 196 -13.84 -23.75 -20.23
N GLY A 197 -14.31 -23.42 -19.04
CA GLY A 197 -14.54 -24.36 -17.95
C GLY A 197 -13.29 -24.77 -17.19
N GLY A 198 -13.38 -25.88 -16.46
CA GLY A 198 -12.36 -26.35 -15.52
C GLY A 198 -12.19 -25.44 -14.30
N VAL A 199 -11.41 -25.93 -13.32
CA VAL A 199 -10.96 -25.12 -12.17
C VAL A 199 -9.93 -24.09 -12.62
N ILE A 200 -9.05 -24.46 -13.54
CA ILE A 200 -8.07 -23.53 -14.12
C ILE A 200 -8.13 -23.62 -15.64
N ALA A 201 -8.28 -22.48 -16.32
CA ALA A 201 -8.29 -22.46 -17.78
C ALA A 201 -6.87 -22.71 -18.33
N VAL A 202 -5.87 -21.99 -17.83
CA VAL A 202 -4.46 -22.20 -18.19
C VAL A 202 -3.58 -22.23 -16.95
N LYS A 203 -2.90 -23.36 -16.74
CA LYS A 203 -1.90 -23.53 -15.70
C LYS A 203 -0.50 -23.56 -16.31
N ASN A 204 0.30 -22.55 -16.04
CA ASN A 204 1.72 -22.54 -16.35
C ASN A 204 2.50 -22.94 -15.10
N ASP A 205 2.77 -24.23 -14.95
CA ASP A 205 3.28 -24.80 -13.70
C ASP A 205 4.81 -24.66 -13.58
N GLU A 206 5.40 -25.17 -12.52
CA GLU A 206 6.80 -24.96 -12.18
C GLU A 206 7.79 -25.59 -13.19
N TYR A 207 9.09 -25.57 -12.86
CA TYR A 207 10.21 -26.12 -13.68
C TYR A 207 10.61 -25.30 -14.92
N GLY A 208 10.53 -23.97 -14.82
CA GLY A 208 11.03 -23.07 -15.87
C GLY A 208 10.18 -23.11 -17.14
N SER A 209 8.89 -23.36 -16.99
CA SER A 209 7.91 -23.26 -18.06
C SER A 209 7.72 -21.82 -18.53
N THR A 210 7.45 -21.65 -19.82
CA THR A 210 7.12 -20.35 -20.42
C THR A 210 5.75 -20.39 -21.08
N LEU A 211 4.93 -19.37 -20.80
CA LEU A 211 3.61 -19.18 -21.38
C LEU A 211 3.57 -17.83 -22.11
N THR A 212 3.14 -17.83 -23.36
CA THR A 212 2.82 -16.61 -24.12
C THR A 212 1.37 -16.66 -24.58
N ILE A 213 0.55 -15.68 -24.17
CA ILE A 213 -0.82 -15.52 -24.66
C ILE A 213 -0.88 -14.26 -25.50
N LYS A 214 -1.12 -14.40 -26.81
CA LYS A 214 -1.25 -13.28 -27.75
C LYS A 214 -2.68 -12.76 -27.86
N SER A 215 -3.64 -13.68 -27.86
CA SER A 215 -5.07 -13.40 -27.99
C SER A 215 -5.86 -14.66 -27.63
N GLY A 216 -7.19 -14.52 -27.50
CA GLY A 216 -8.10 -15.63 -27.18
C GLY A 216 -9.16 -15.22 -26.17
N THR A 217 -10.03 -16.17 -25.81
CA THR A 217 -11.05 -16.00 -24.77
C THR A 217 -10.86 -17.08 -23.72
N PHE A 218 -10.77 -16.69 -22.45
CA PHE A 218 -10.47 -17.57 -21.34
C PHE A 218 -11.50 -17.37 -20.23
N SER A 219 -12.12 -18.45 -19.80
CA SER A 219 -13.07 -18.44 -18.69
C SER A 219 -13.02 -19.77 -17.95
N THR A 220 -13.42 -19.74 -16.69
CA THR A 220 -13.53 -20.93 -15.83
C THR A 220 -14.98 -21.22 -15.50
N ASN A 221 -15.21 -22.37 -14.88
CA ASN A 221 -16.46 -22.62 -14.17
C ASN A 221 -16.69 -21.62 -13.02
N GLU A 222 -17.90 -21.59 -12.48
CA GLU A 222 -18.28 -20.76 -11.33
C GLU A 222 -18.02 -21.51 -10.02
N SER A 223 -16.81 -21.37 -9.48
CA SER A 223 -16.35 -22.08 -8.27
C SER A 223 -15.40 -21.21 -7.47
N ALA A 224 -15.39 -21.36 -6.14
CA ALA A 224 -14.57 -20.53 -5.24
C ALA A 224 -13.06 -20.71 -5.44
N ASP A 225 -12.65 -21.83 -6.04
CA ASP A 225 -11.24 -22.16 -6.31
C ASP A 225 -10.80 -21.85 -7.74
N CYS A 226 -11.72 -21.40 -8.59
CA CYS A 226 -11.42 -21.18 -10.00
C CYS A 226 -10.42 -20.02 -10.24
N VAL A 227 -9.47 -20.26 -11.15
CA VAL A 227 -8.47 -19.27 -11.59
C VAL A 227 -8.34 -19.30 -13.11
N VAL A 228 -8.41 -18.16 -13.80
CA VAL A 228 -8.30 -18.18 -15.28
C VAL A 228 -6.88 -18.55 -15.71
N VAL A 229 -5.88 -17.81 -15.23
CA VAL A 229 -4.46 -18.14 -15.44
C VAL A 229 -3.75 -18.29 -14.10
N GLN A 230 -3.31 -19.52 -13.82
CA GLN A 230 -2.39 -19.79 -12.71
C GLN A 230 -0.97 -19.90 -13.26
N ASN A 231 -0.07 -19.05 -12.79
CA ASN A 231 1.32 -19.03 -13.24
C ASN A 231 2.30 -19.26 -12.09
N SER A 232 3.10 -20.31 -12.22
CA SER A 232 4.22 -20.69 -11.35
C SER A 232 5.54 -20.76 -12.14
N GLY A 233 5.55 -20.27 -13.39
CA GLY A 233 6.72 -20.09 -14.25
C GLY A 233 6.81 -18.65 -14.78
N VAL A 234 7.18 -18.48 -16.05
CA VAL A 234 7.24 -17.17 -16.71
C VAL A 234 6.08 -17.04 -17.71
N ALA A 235 5.21 -16.06 -17.51
CA ALA A 235 4.10 -15.77 -18.40
C ALA A 235 4.22 -14.38 -19.04
N THR A 236 3.88 -14.29 -20.32
CA THR A 236 3.72 -13.05 -21.09
C THR A 236 2.32 -13.02 -21.70
N ILE A 237 1.53 -11.99 -21.38
CA ILE A 237 0.18 -11.80 -21.89
C ILE A 237 0.15 -10.50 -22.70
N GLU A 238 -0.02 -10.64 -24.00
CA GLU A 238 -0.08 -9.53 -24.96
C GLU A 238 -1.53 -9.14 -25.31
N GLY A 239 -2.49 -10.05 -25.09
CA GLY A 239 -3.89 -9.83 -25.42
C GLY A 239 -4.81 -10.98 -25.01
N GLY A 240 -6.10 -10.84 -25.32
CA GLY A 240 -7.16 -11.80 -25.01
C GLY A 240 -8.20 -11.25 -24.02
N THR A 241 -9.29 -11.99 -23.84
CA THR A 241 -10.35 -11.68 -22.88
C THR A 241 -10.36 -12.75 -21.79
N PHE A 242 -10.24 -12.34 -20.53
CA PHE A 242 -10.15 -13.22 -19.37
C PHE A 242 -11.30 -12.90 -18.43
N THR A 243 -12.21 -13.85 -18.23
CA THR A 243 -13.38 -13.69 -17.35
C THR A 243 -13.27 -14.67 -16.20
N GLY A 244 -12.98 -14.15 -15.01
CA GLY A 244 -12.87 -14.95 -13.79
C GLY A 244 -14.19 -14.95 -13.03
N ASN A 245 -14.75 -16.14 -12.80
CA ASN A 245 -15.98 -16.32 -12.04
C ASN A 245 -15.75 -16.93 -10.64
N GLY A 246 -14.48 -17.05 -10.23
CA GLY A 246 -14.07 -17.73 -9.01
C GLY A 246 -13.23 -16.87 -8.09
N ARG A 247 -11.96 -17.25 -7.91
CA ARG A 247 -11.03 -16.60 -6.98
C ARG A 247 -10.22 -15.49 -7.62
N TYR A 248 -9.54 -15.78 -8.73
CA TYR A 248 -8.63 -14.86 -9.39
C TYR A 248 -8.74 -14.93 -10.91
N VAL A 249 -8.62 -13.80 -11.60
CA VAL A 249 -8.39 -13.83 -13.05
C VAL A 249 -6.94 -14.27 -13.31
N ILE A 250 -5.97 -13.55 -12.74
CA ILE A 250 -4.55 -13.90 -12.81
C ILE A 250 -4.00 -14.18 -11.41
N TYR A 251 -3.39 -15.35 -11.23
CA TYR A 251 -2.70 -15.72 -10.00
C TYR A 251 -1.27 -16.15 -10.29
N THR A 252 -0.30 -15.34 -9.88
CA THR A 252 1.12 -15.70 -9.93
C THR A 252 1.57 -16.24 -8.58
N THR A 253 1.89 -17.52 -8.53
CA THR A 253 2.35 -18.18 -7.30
C THR A 253 3.86 -18.10 -7.19
N LYS A 254 4.37 -18.19 -5.97
CA LYS A 254 5.79 -18.55 -5.75
C LYS A 254 6.04 -20.00 -6.16
N ALA A 255 7.28 -20.30 -6.56
CA ALA A 255 7.73 -21.66 -6.73
C ALA A 255 7.71 -22.40 -5.39
N LYS A 256 7.36 -23.70 -5.40
CA LYS A 256 7.60 -24.58 -4.26
C LYS A 256 9.10 -24.66 -3.93
N SER A 257 9.40 -24.93 -2.66
CA SER A 257 10.76 -24.93 -2.09
C SER A 257 11.79 -25.75 -2.86
N GLU A 258 11.34 -26.82 -3.50
CA GLU A 258 12.10 -27.77 -4.28
C GLU A 258 12.43 -27.29 -5.71
N HIS A 259 11.95 -26.11 -6.11
CA HIS A 259 12.09 -25.58 -7.47
C HIS A 259 12.75 -24.19 -7.46
N THR A 260 13.83 -24.07 -8.23
CA THR A 260 14.59 -22.82 -8.39
C THR A 260 14.29 -22.24 -9.77
N GLY A 261 13.23 -21.44 -9.88
CA GLY A 261 12.84 -20.76 -11.12
C GLY A 261 12.22 -19.40 -10.82
N GLU A 262 12.37 -18.47 -11.75
CA GLU A 262 11.67 -17.18 -11.68
C GLU A 262 10.16 -17.41 -11.91
N CYS A 263 9.34 -16.90 -11.00
CA CYS A 263 7.88 -16.87 -11.16
C CYS A 263 7.47 -15.43 -11.47
N LYS A 264 7.08 -15.16 -12.71
CA LYS A 264 6.83 -13.81 -13.20
C LYS A 264 5.73 -13.76 -14.24
N THR A 265 4.85 -12.76 -14.14
CA THR A 265 3.84 -12.46 -15.17
C THR A 265 4.05 -11.06 -15.74
N ASN A 266 4.21 -10.96 -17.06
CA ASN A 266 4.26 -9.69 -17.81
C ASN A 266 2.95 -9.50 -18.57
N ILE A 267 2.34 -8.33 -18.48
CA ILE A 267 1.09 -8.01 -19.18
C ILE A 267 1.26 -6.71 -19.97
N SER A 268 1.08 -6.78 -21.29
CA SER A 268 1.10 -5.62 -22.19
C SER A 268 -0.25 -5.36 -22.88
N GLY A 269 -1.23 -6.24 -22.70
CA GLY A 269 -2.58 -6.08 -23.25
C GLY A 269 -3.58 -7.11 -22.74
N GLY A 270 -4.82 -7.02 -23.24
CA GLY A 270 -5.95 -7.89 -22.87
C GLY A 270 -7.03 -7.21 -22.05
N GLU A 271 -8.16 -7.88 -21.87
CA GLU A 271 -9.29 -7.48 -21.02
C GLU A 271 -9.45 -8.48 -19.87
N PHE A 272 -9.43 -8.00 -18.63
CA PHE A 272 -9.49 -8.82 -17.42
C PHE A 272 -10.71 -8.43 -16.59
N LYS A 273 -11.68 -9.35 -16.51
CA LYS A 273 -12.99 -9.13 -15.90
C LYS A 273 -13.13 -10.06 -14.70
N ALA A 274 -13.20 -9.49 -13.51
CA ALA A 274 -13.56 -10.22 -12.31
C ALA A 274 -15.08 -10.18 -12.10
N GLY A 275 -15.73 -11.34 -12.12
CA GLY A 275 -17.13 -11.55 -11.79
C GLY A 275 -17.30 -12.15 -10.39
N GLY A 276 -18.45 -11.90 -9.75
CA GLY A 276 -18.76 -12.45 -8.43
C GLY A 276 -17.77 -12.00 -7.35
N ASN A 277 -17.12 -12.97 -6.68
CA ASN A 277 -16.13 -12.73 -5.61
C ASN A 277 -14.67 -12.74 -6.11
N ALA A 278 -14.44 -12.80 -7.43
CA ALA A 278 -13.09 -12.85 -7.97
C ALA A 278 -12.35 -11.53 -7.74
N SER A 279 -11.04 -11.60 -7.53
CA SER A 279 -10.15 -10.45 -7.70
C SER A 279 -9.44 -10.55 -9.05
N VAL A 280 -9.16 -9.42 -9.69
CA VAL A 280 -8.44 -9.44 -10.97
C VAL A 280 -7.05 -10.04 -10.83
N PHE A 281 -6.34 -9.74 -9.73
CA PHE A 281 -4.91 -10.00 -9.64
C PHE A 281 -4.46 -10.46 -8.26
N ARG A 282 -3.60 -11.48 -8.22
CA ARG A 282 -2.82 -11.84 -7.03
C ARG A 282 -1.42 -12.31 -7.40
N VAL A 283 -0.43 -11.83 -6.63
CA VAL A 283 0.97 -12.28 -6.73
C VAL A 283 1.45 -12.64 -5.34
N ASP A 284 1.91 -13.88 -5.15
CA ASP A 284 2.48 -14.33 -3.88
C ASP A 284 4.01 -14.16 -3.89
N PRO A 285 4.59 -13.30 -3.04
CA PRO A 285 6.04 -13.12 -2.97
C PRO A 285 6.79 -14.44 -2.68
N PRO A 286 7.98 -14.67 -3.27
CA PRO A 286 8.79 -13.72 -4.05
C PRO A 286 8.45 -13.62 -5.54
N ALA A 287 7.32 -14.17 -6.01
CA ALA A 287 6.91 -13.99 -7.40
C ALA A 287 6.68 -12.50 -7.73
N THR A 288 6.77 -12.14 -9.01
CA THR A 288 6.62 -10.76 -9.46
C THR A 288 5.62 -10.63 -10.61
N ALA A 289 5.14 -9.42 -10.83
CA ALA A 289 4.39 -9.07 -12.02
C ALA A 289 4.78 -7.68 -12.53
N THR A 290 4.60 -7.48 -13.83
CA THR A 290 4.83 -6.19 -14.50
C THR A 290 3.69 -5.94 -15.47
N VAL A 291 3.04 -4.78 -15.36
CA VAL A 291 1.90 -4.41 -16.19
C VAL A 291 2.20 -3.10 -16.93
N THR A 292 2.12 -3.16 -18.25
CA THR A 292 2.33 -2.04 -19.19
C THR A 292 1.14 -1.85 -20.13
N GLY A 293 0.08 -2.63 -19.99
CA GLY A 293 -1.14 -2.46 -20.77
C GLY A 293 -2.28 -3.36 -20.32
N GLY A 294 -3.40 -3.27 -21.03
CA GLY A 294 -4.62 -4.03 -20.74
C GLY A 294 -5.71 -3.21 -20.06
N THR A 295 -6.91 -3.78 -19.97
CA THR A 295 -8.09 -3.18 -19.35
C THR A 295 -8.63 -4.09 -18.26
N PHE A 296 -8.87 -3.54 -17.07
CA PHE A 296 -9.16 -4.28 -15.83
C PHE A 296 -10.49 -3.79 -15.23
N SER A 297 -11.19 -4.66 -14.49
CA SER A 297 -12.42 -4.30 -13.78
C SER A 297 -12.20 -3.58 -12.44
N ASP A 298 -10.96 -3.54 -11.93
CA ASP A 298 -10.58 -2.87 -10.68
C ASP A 298 -9.18 -2.23 -10.76
N THR A 299 -8.80 -1.49 -9.72
CA THR A 299 -7.50 -0.80 -9.58
C THR A 299 -6.44 -1.59 -8.83
N VAL A 300 -6.68 -2.85 -8.43
CA VAL A 300 -5.70 -3.68 -7.68
C VAL A 300 -4.39 -3.84 -8.46
N VAL A 301 -4.47 -3.74 -9.79
CA VAL A 301 -3.33 -3.79 -10.71
C VAL A 301 -2.31 -2.66 -10.50
N SER A 302 -2.67 -1.54 -9.85
CA SER A 302 -1.81 -0.35 -9.66
C SER A 302 -0.46 -0.69 -9.02
N LYS A 303 -0.41 -1.70 -8.15
CA LYS A 303 0.81 -2.18 -7.46
C LYS A 303 1.85 -2.81 -8.38
N TYR A 304 1.45 -3.18 -9.59
CA TYR A 304 2.28 -3.90 -10.56
C TYR A 304 2.60 -3.06 -11.82
N ILE A 305 2.15 -1.81 -11.83
CA ILE A 305 2.41 -0.84 -12.90
C ILE A 305 3.77 -0.16 -12.65
N ILE A 306 4.56 -0.01 -13.71
CA ILE A 306 5.87 0.66 -13.66
C ILE A 306 5.74 2.17 -13.87
N ALA A 307 6.74 2.94 -13.45
CA ALA A 307 6.69 4.42 -13.35
C ALA A 307 6.25 5.18 -14.62
N GLU A 308 6.49 4.63 -15.82
CA GLU A 308 6.14 5.26 -17.11
C GLU A 308 4.69 5.00 -17.56
N TYR A 309 3.86 4.38 -16.72
CA TYR A 309 2.51 3.95 -17.07
C TYR A 309 1.49 4.41 -16.02
N GLN A 310 0.26 4.59 -16.49
CA GLN A 310 -0.86 5.09 -15.73
C GLN A 310 -2.11 4.25 -15.95
N ILE A 311 -3.05 4.37 -15.02
CA ILE A 311 -4.41 3.89 -15.15
C ILE A 311 -5.29 5.04 -15.65
N VAL A 312 -6.10 4.77 -16.67
CA VAL A 312 -7.19 5.63 -17.13
C VAL A 312 -8.51 4.96 -16.81
N LYS A 313 -9.36 5.65 -16.04
CA LYS A 313 -10.73 5.25 -15.77
C LYS A 313 -11.60 5.48 -16.99
N ASN A 314 -12.26 4.44 -17.48
CA ASN A 314 -13.13 4.48 -18.64
C ASN A 314 -14.57 4.85 -18.24
N PRO A 315 -15.38 5.40 -19.16
CA PRO A 315 -16.77 5.75 -18.89
C PRO A 315 -17.67 4.58 -18.44
N ASN A 316 -17.29 3.35 -18.80
CA ASN A 316 -18.00 2.12 -18.43
C ASN A 316 -17.55 1.57 -17.05
N GLY A 317 -16.69 2.27 -16.33
CA GLY A 317 -16.19 1.87 -15.01
C GLY A 317 -14.99 0.92 -15.02
N THR A 318 -14.44 0.57 -16.18
CA THR A 318 -13.19 -0.22 -16.26
C THR A 318 -11.95 0.69 -16.23
N TYR A 319 -10.77 0.08 -16.11
CA TYR A 319 -9.50 0.77 -15.91
C TYR A 319 -8.48 0.29 -16.94
N THR A 320 -8.01 1.17 -17.83
CA THR A 320 -7.03 0.82 -18.86
C THR A 320 -5.64 1.29 -18.46
N VAL A 321 -4.65 0.39 -18.52
CA VAL A 321 -3.25 0.75 -18.35
C VAL A 321 -2.69 1.21 -19.69
N LYS A 322 -2.04 2.37 -19.70
CA LYS A 322 -1.36 2.92 -20.88
C LYS A 322 -0.14 3.72 -20.46
N LYS A 323 0.70 4.09 -21.43
CA LYS A 323 1.84 4.96 -21.18
C LYS A 323 1.38 6.30 -20.59
N LEU A 324 2.09 6.78 -19.59
CA LEU A 324 1.88 8.12 -19.02
C LEU A 324 2.38 9.15 -20.05
N GLU A 325 1.49 10.07 -20.41
CA GLU A 325 1.78 11.15 -21.36
C GLU A 325 1.57 12.48 -20.63
N ASN A 326 2.47 13.43 -20.89
CA ASN A 326 2.45 14.79 -20.33
C ASN A 326 2.48 14.84 -18.79
N GLU A 327 3.45 14.15 -18.17
CA GLU A 327 3.64 14.12 -16.70
C GLU A 327 3.54 15.50 -16.04
N GLU A 328 4.12 16.52 -16.69
CA GLU A 328 4.14 17.89 -16.20
C GLU A 328 2.75 18.53 -16.03
N GLN A 329 1.68 18.00 -16.62
CA GLN A 329 0.34 18.59 -16.47
C GLN A 329 -0.32 18.19 -15.15
N TYR A 330 0.00 17.01 -14.61
CA TYR A 330 -0.68 16.46 -13.44
C TYR A 330 -0.13 17.05 -12.14
N VAL A 331 -1.03 17.26 -11.17
CA VAL A 331 -0.69 17.77 -9.84
C VAL A 331 -0.91 16.69 -8.77
N ALA A 332 -1.77 15.71 -9.01
CA ALA A 332 -2.14 14.71 -8.03
C ALA A 332 -2.23 13.30 -8.63
N GLU A 333 -1.93 12.28 -7.82
CA GLU A 333 -2.09 10.86 -8.16
C GLU A 333 -2.94 10.14 -7.09
N ILE A 334 -3.79 9.22 -7.53
CA ILE A 334 -4.40 8.19 -6.69
C ILE A 334 -4.19 6.84 -7.40
N ASN A 335 -3.42 5.93 -6.80
CA ASN A 335 -3.24 4.57 -7.33
C ASN A 335 -2.93 4.50 -8.84
N LYS A 336 -1.96 5.29 -9.31
CA LYS A 336 -1.56 5.41 -10.74
C LYS A 336 -2.61 6.06 -11.65
N ILE A 337 -3.68 6.65 -11.11
CA ILE A 337 -4.59 7.54 -11.82
C ILE A 337 -4.14 8.98 -11.56
N TYR A 338 -3.92 9.75 -12.62
CA TYR A 338 -3.35 11.09 -12.56
C TYR A 338 -4.40 12.18 -12.80
N TYR A 339 -4.32 13.28 -12.05
CA TYR A 339 -5.28 14.38 -12.06
C TYR A 339 -4.59 15.72 -12.28
N GLU A 340 -5.19 16.59 -13.10
CA GLU A 340 -4.72 17.96 -13.35
C GLU A 340 -4.95 18.91 -12.16
N THR A 341 -5.88 18.56 -11.25
CA THR A 341 -6.18 19.33 -10.05
C THR A 341 -6.41 18.42 -8.84
N ILE A 342 -6.13 18.92 -7.64
CA ILE A 342 -6.40 18.21 -6.38
C ILE A 342 -7.92 18.05 -6.19
N ASN A 343 -8.70 19.06 -6.56
CA ASN A 343 -10.17 18.97 -6.48
C ASN A 343 -10.74 17.88 -7.41
N ALA A 344 -10.13 17.62 -8.57
CA ALA A 344 -10.53 16.50 -9.44
C ALA A 344 -10.24 15.15 -8.78
N ALA A 345 -9.07 15.01 -8.13
CA ALA A 345 -8.74 13.82 -7.35
C ALA A 345 -9.75 13.59 -6.20
N ILE A 346 -10.09 14.65 -5.45
CA ILE A 346 -11.09 14.61 -4.36
C ILE A 346 -12.47 14.18 -4.85
N ALA A 347 -12.88 14.61 -6.05
CA ALA A 347 -14.17 14.23 -6.61
C ALA A 347 -14.28 12.71 -6.83
N ASP A 348 -13.18 12.08 -7.23
CA ASP A 348 -13.11 10.66 -7.57
C ASP A 348 -12.99 9.72 -6.35
N VAL A 349 -12.55 10.23 -5.18
CA VAL A 349 -12.51 9.44 -3.93
C VAL A 349 -13.93 9.07 -3.50
N PRO A 350 -14.31 7.78 -3.35
CA PRO A 350 -15.69 7.41 -3.01
C PRO A 350 -16.16 7.88 -1.62
N GLU A 351 -17.48 8.02 -1.46
CA GLU A 351 -18.09 8.41 -0.19
C GLU A 351 -18.23 7.21 0.76
N GLY A 352 -18.10 7.44 2.07
CA GLY A 352 -18.36 6.42 3.09
C GLY A 352 -17.26 5.36 3.28
N GLU A 353 -16.13 5.46 2.57
CA GLU A 353 -15.02 4.52 2.73
C GLU A 353 -14.38 4.61 4.11
N GLN A 354 -14.17 3.44 4.73
CA GLN A 354 -13.50 3.36 6.03
C GLN A 354 -12.02 3.74 5.91
N TYR A 355 -11.37 3.31 4.83
CA TYR A 355 -9.94 3.52 4.56
C TYR A 355 -9.75 4.08 3.14
N PRO A 356 -10.00 5.37 2.95
CA PRO A 356 -9.88 5.98 1.63
C PRO A 356 -8.43 6.00 1.17
N GLU A 357 -8.26 5.89 -0.14
CA GLU A 357 -6.98 5.98 -0.83
C GLU A 357 -6.30 7.34 -0.55
N ILE A 358 -4.97 7.37 -0.68
CA ILE A 358 -4.16 8.56 -0.46
C ILE A 358 -4.07 9.34 -1.78
N ILE A 359 -4.26 10.65 -1.71
CA ILE A 359 -3.96 11.58 -2.79
C ILE A 359 -2.51 12.04 -2.60
N ASP A 360 -1.64 11.68 -3.54
CA ASP A 360 -0.25 12.13 -3.56
C ASP A 360 -0.14 13.44 -4.35
N LEU A 361 0.44 14.48 -3.76
CA LEU A 361 0.83 15.70 -4.47
C LEU A 361 2.09 15.41 -5.29
N LEU A 362 2.12 15.83 -6.56
CA LEU A 362 3.17 15.48 -7.52
C LEU A 362 4.13 16.62 -7.85
N LYS A 363 3.72 17.86 -7.55
CA LYS A 363 4.50 19.07 -7.80
C LYS A 363 3.93 20.24 -7.00
N ASP A 364 4.74 21.29 -6.86
CA ASP A 364 4.25 22.57 -6.34
C ASP A 364 3.06 23.06 -7.16
N THR A 365 1.98 23.44 -6.48
CA THR A 365 0.68 23.72 -7.11
C THR A 365 -0.03 24.86 -6.42
N ASP A 366 -0.59 25.76 -7.22
CA ASP A 366 -1.48 26.82 -6.75
C ASP A 366 -2.94 26.37 -6.95
N GLU A 367 -3.67 26.10 -5.87
CA GLU A 367 -5.07 25.67 -5.90
C GLU A 367 -5.83 26.01 -4.60
N ASP A 368 -7.07 26.49 -4.73
CA ASP A 368 -8.00 26.58 -3.60
C ASP A 368 -8.71 25.22 -3.41
N VAL A 369 -8.27 24.43 -2.43
CA VAL A 369 -8.78 23.07 -2.19
C VAL A 369 -10.01 23.07 -1.29
N ILE A 370 -11.05 22.32 -1.67
CA ILE A 370 -12.27 22.16 -0.88
C ILE A 370 -12.50 20.68 -0.57
N ILE A 371 -12.60 20.34 0.72
CA ILE A 371 -13.02 19.01 1.15
C ILE A 371 -14.53 19.03 1.43
N PRO A 372 -15.37 18.33 0.65
CA PRO A 372 -16.82 18.28 0.87
C PRO A 372 -17.20 17.55 2.17
N GLU A 373 -18.38 17.86 2.72
CA GLU A 373 -18.87 17.34 4.01
C GLU A 373 -18.97 15.81 4.08
N ASN A 374 -19.29 15.18 2.95
CA ASN A 374 -19.46 13.74 2.81
C ASN A 374 -18.18 12.98 2.40
N LYS A 375 -17.05 13.69 2.24
CA LYS A 375 -15.77 13.08 1.84
C LYS A 375 -14.81 12.92 3.02
N LYS A 376 -14.05 11.83 2.97
CA LYS A 376 -12.89 11.58 3.83
C LYS A 376 -11.65 11.53 2.95
N ILE A 377 -10.75 12.49 3.12
CA ILE A 377 -9.59 12.71 2.24
C ILE A 377 -8.30 12.55 3.03
N ASN A 378 -7.38 11.77 2.46
CA ASN A 378 -5.99 11.66 2.91
C ASN A 378 -5.11 12.34 1.86
N LEU A 379 -4.46 13.46 2.20
CA LEU A 379 -3.55 14.19 1.32
C LEU A 379 -2.11 14.02 1.79
N TYR A 380 -1.25 13.46 0.93
CA TYR A 380 0.19 13.38 1.15
C TYR A 380 0.89 14.47 0.35
N LEU A 381 1.55 15.40 1.04
CA LEU A 381 2.21 16.56 0.43
C LEU A 381 3.47 16.16 -0.35
N ASN A 382 4.07 15.01 -0.03
CA ASN A 382 5.18 14.43 -0.77
C ASN A 382 6.36 15.39 -1.00
N GLY A 383 6.64 16.28 -0.04
CA GLY A 383 7.69 17.28 -0.15
C GLY A 383 7.34 18.56 -0.93
N TYR A 384 6.16 18.63 -1.54
CA TYR A 384 5.75 19.76 -2.39
C TYR A 384 4.94 20.82 -1.64
N THR A 385 4.83 21.99 -2.26
CA THR A 385 4.09 23.15 -1.76
C THR A 385 2.72 23.27 -2.42
N LEU A 386 1.67 23.33 -1.62
CA LEU A 386 0.33 23.72 -2.02
C LEU A 386 0.08 25.18 -1.58
N THR A 387 -0.12 26.07 -2.55
CA THR A 387 -0.41 27.49 -2.33
C THR A 387 -1.83 27.81 -2.76
N ASN A 388 -2.52 28.75 -2.12
CA ASN A 388 -3.87 29.13 -2.54
C ASN A 388 -3.86 30.03 -3.79
N LYS A 389 -5.02 30.19 -4.44
CA LYS A 389 -5.23 31.25 -5.45
C LYS A 389 -5.85 32.49 -4.85
N GLU A 390 -7.07 32.35 -4.31
CA GLU A 390 -7.85 33.50 -3.81
C GLU A 390 -8.52 33.23 -2.45
N LYS A 391 -8.58 31.97 -2.02
CA LYS A 391 -9.32 31.56 -0.81
C LYS A 391 -8.37 31.00 0.25
N HIS A 392 -8.93 30.30 1.23
CA HIS A 392 -8.14 29.42 2.06
C HIS A 392 -7.45 28.39 1.17
N THR A 393 -6.21 28.04 1.49
CA THR A 393 -5.49 27.01 0.73
C THR A 393 -6.24 25.70 0.80
N ILE A 394 -6.67 25.32 2.02
CA ILE A 394 -7.60 24.21 2.24
C ILE A 394 -8.81 24.69 3.04
N THR A 395 -10.00 24.51 2.46
CA THR A 395 -11.29 24.64 3.15
C THR A 395 -11.84 23.24 3.45
N ASN A 396 -11.75 22.81 4.71
CA ASN A 396 -12.29 21.52 5.12
C ASN A 396 -13.72 21.64 5.64
N LYS A 397 -14.67 20.96 4.99
CA LYS A 397 -16.06 20.77 5.46
C LYS A 397 -16.36 19.33 5.87
N GLY A 398 -15.50 18.38 5.50
CA GLY A 398 -15.67 16.95 5.77
C GLY A 398 -14.61 16.43 6.73
N LYS A 399 -13.94 15.35 6.33
CA LYS A 399 -12.85 14.74 7.09
C LYS A 399 -11.55 14.82 6.30
N LEU A 400 -10.55 15.48 6.86
CA LEU A 400 -9.25 15.71 6.22
C LEU A 400 -8.14 15.13 7.08
N SER A 401 -7.23 14.39 6.46
CA SER A 401 -5.91 14.08 7.00
C SER A 401 -4.85 14.63 6.05
N VAL A 402 -3.89 15.38 6.57
CA VAL A 402 -2.74 15.88 5.80
C VAL A 402 -1.46 15.28 6.37
N TYR A 403 -0.62 14.78 5.47
CA TYR A 403 0.62 14.10 5.78
C TYR A 403 1.79 14.75 5.06
N GLY A 404 2.89 14.99 5.78
CA GLY A 404 4.17 15.40 5.20
C GLY A 404 5.04 14.20 4.84
N ASP A 405 5.98 14.41 3.93
CA ASP A 405 7.09 13.49 3.72
C ASP A 405 8.07 13.53 4.89
N LYS A 406 8.55 12.36 5.30
CA LYS A 406 9.45 12.24 6.45
C LYS A 406 10.75 13.03 6.30
N THR A 407 11.27 13.12 5.09
CA THR A 407 12.59 13.69 4.79
C THR A 407 12.48 15.10 4.24
N THR A 408 11.58 15.33 3.30
CA THR A 408 11.43 16.62 2.61
C THR A 408 10.28 17.46 3.17
N GLY A 409 9.37 16.87 3.95
CA GLY A 409 8.19 17.55 4.47
C GLY A 409 7.15 17.83 3.38
N GLY A 410 7.06 19.08 2.97
CA GLY A 410 5.98 19.61 2.16
C GLY A 410 5.26 20.74 2.88
N THR A 411 4.63 21.65 2.13
CA THR A 411 4.13 22.92 2.67
C THR A 411 2.69 23.18 2.25
N VAL A 412 1.86 23.66 3.16
CA VAL A 412 0.58 24.32 2.86
C VAL A 412 0.75 25.80 3.16
N ASP A 413 0.80 26.62 2.10
CA ASP A 413 1.03 28.06 2.18
C ASP A 413 -0.23 28.84 1.78
N ASN A 414 -0.43 30.00 2.40
CA ASN A 414 -1.44 30.96 2.00
C ASN A 414 -0.86 32.36 1.82
N GLU A 415 -1.11 32.94 0.65
CA GLU A 415 -0.63 34.27 0.29
C GLU A 415 -1.72 35.36 0.38
N THR A 416 -2.99 34.99 0.59
CA THR A 416 -4.13 35.91 0.46
C THR A 416 -4.58 36.52 1.79
N HIS A 417 -4.90 37.81 1.80
CA HIS A 417 -5.39 38.51 2.99
C HIS A 417 -6.69 37.90 3.53
N GLY A 418 -6.78 37.74 4.85
CA GLY A 418 -7.98 37.21 5.49
C GLY A 418 -8.26 35.74 5.16
N LYS A 419 -7.23 34.93 4.87
CA LYS A 419 -7.35 33.51 4.52
C LYS A 419 -6.30 32.65 5.23
N ALA A 420 -6.74 31.59 5.90
CA ALA A 420 -5.86 30.58 6.50
C ALA A 420 -5.27 29.62 5.46
N ALA A 421 -4.10 29.03 5.77
CA ALA A 421 -3.58 27.85 5.09
C ALA A 421 -4.55 26.67 5.27
N VAL A 422 -5.06 26.48 6.49
CA VAL A 422 -6.11 25.49 6.77
C VAL A 422 -7.25 26.15 7.52
N TYR A 423 -8.44 26.13 6.92
CA TYR A 423 -9.70 26.44 7.59
C TYR A 423 -10.51 25.16 7.79
N ASN A 424 -10.75 24.79 9.06
CA ASN A 424 -11.57 23.65 9.44
C ASN A 424 -12.94 24.14 9.91
N ALA A 425 -13.97 23.92 9.09
CA ALA A 425 -15.31 24.46 9.32
C ALA A 425 -16.02 23.79 10.51
N PRO A 426 -17.10 24.40 11.05
CA PRO A 426 -17.95 23.76 12.05
C PRO A 426 -18.42 22.37 11.60
N GLY A 427 -18.32 21.38 12.49
CA GLY A 427 -18.66 19.98 12.20
C GLY A 427 -17.60 19.17 11.44
N ALA A 428 -16.61 19.83 10.82
CA ALA A 428 -15.54 19.16 10.10
C ALA A 428 -14.46 18.59 11.03
N THR A 429 -13.74 17.56 10.57
CA THR A 429 -12.60 16.96 11.30
C THR A 429 -11.32 17.06 10.50
N ALA A 430 -10.24 17.54 11.12
CA ALA A 430 -8.92 17.62 10.51
C ALA A 430 -7.86 16.88 11.35
N TYR A 431 -6.93 16.21 10.69
CA TYR A 431 -5.77 15.55 11.28
C TYR A 431 -4.51 15.97 10.55
N LEU A 432 -3.64 16.73 11.20
CA LEU A 432 -2.40 17.24 10.61
C LEU A 432 -1.21 16.47 11.22
N SER A 433 -0.50 15.73 10.38
CA SER A 433 0.64 14.90 10.78
C SER A 433 1.77 15.02 9.76
N GLY A 434 2.66 15.97 9.97
CA GLY A 434 3.79 16.29 9.11
C GLY A 434 3.57 17.57 8.30
N GLY A 435 4.66 18.08 7.74
CA GLY A 435 4.68 19.23 6.85
C GLY A 435 4.72 20.59 7.56
N THR A 436 4.89 21.63 6.76
CA THR A 436 4.92 23.03 7.19
C THR A 436 3.62 23.75 6.79
N TYR A 437 3.03 24.50 7.71
CA TYR A 437 1.85 25.32 7.47
C TYR A 437 2.24 26.78 7.69
N THR A 438 2.03 27.63 6.69
CA THR A 438 2.53 29.01 6.75
C THR A 438 1.66 30.00 5.97
N ARG A 439 1.99 31.28 6.17
CA ARG A 439 1.50 32.40 5.38
C ARG A 439 2.71 33.21 4.90
N SER A 440 3.25 32.86 3.74
CA SER A 440 4.54 33.39 3.25
C SER A 440 4.51 34.89 2.91
N LYS A 441 3.32 35.44 2.64
CA LYS A 441 3.10 36.87 2.37
C LYS A 441 2.55 37.65 3.57
N GLU A 442 2.65 37.10 4.77
CA GLU A 442 2.24 37.80 5.99
C GLU A 442 2.97 39.14 6.17
N ALA A 443 2.21 40.19 6.47
CA ALA A 443 2.68 41.58 6.56
C ALA A 443 2.34 42.25 7.90
N GLY A 444 1.65 41.57 8.81
CA GLY A 444 1.26 42.11 10.11
C GLY A 444 2.46 42.41 11.00
N SER A 445 2.68 43.70 11.30
CA SER A 445 3.90 44.17 11.99
C SER A 445 3.69 44.52 13.46
N SER A 446 2.44 44.70 13.89
CA SER A 446 2.06 44.91 15.29
C SER A 446 0.58 44.60 15.48
N SER A 447 0.07 44.67 16.72
CA SER A 447 -1.34 44.47 17.03
C SER A 447 -2.30 45.48 16.37
N GLY A 448 -1.80 46.64 15.96
CA GLY A 448 -2.59 47.69 15.29
C GLY A 448 -2.38 47.75 13.78
N GLU A 449 -1.36 47.07 13.24
CA GLU A 449 -0.88 47.26 11.86
C GLU A 449 -0.83 45.91 11.12
N SER A 450 -1.90 45.59 10.40
CA SER A 450 -2.02 44.34 9.61
C SER A 450 -1.14 44.31 8.36
N GLY A 451 -0.62 45.47 7.92
CA GLY A 451 0.20 45.58 6.73
C GLY A 451 -0.53 45.24 5.42
N GLY A 452 -1.86 45.11 5.45
CA GLY A 452 -2.68 44.75 4.27
C GLY A 452 -2.74 43.25 3.97
N ASN A 453 -1.91 42.41 4.57
CA ASN A 453 -1.99 40.94 4.44
C ASN A 453 -1.75 40.27 5.80
N SER A 454 -2.84 39.96 6.50
CA SER A 454 -2.76 39.27 7.78
C SER A 454 -3.97 38.38 8.00
N PHE A 455 -3.73 37.20 8.56
CA PHE A 455 -4.74 36.30 9.09
C PHE A 455 -4.09 35.21 9.94
N TYR A 456 -4.89 34.33 10.54
CA TYR A 456 -4.40 33.10 11.15
C TYR A 456 -3.78 32.17 10.10
N VAL A 457 -2.75 31.40 10.46
CA VAL A 457 -2.25 30.31 9.59
C VAL A 457 -3.24 29.15 9.62
N ILE A 458 -3.73 28.80 10.81
CA ILE A 458 -4.78 27.79 11.01
C ILE A 458 -5.97 28.44 11.71
N GLN A 459 -7.17 28.22 11.15
CA GLN A 459 -8.43 28.55 11.81
C GLN A 459 -9.26 27.28 11.99
N ASN A 460 -9.44 26.87 13.24
CA ASN A 460 -10.24 25.70 13.60
C ASN A 460 -11.56 26.12 14.25
N GLN A 461 -12.67 25.76 13.59
CA GLN A 461 -14.04 25.87 14.13
C GLN A 461 -14.73 24.49 14.25
N GLY A 462 -14.03 23.42 13.85
CA GLY A 462 -14.47 22.03 13.96
C GLY A 462 -13.64 21.27 14.99
N THR A 463 -13.35 20.00 14.71
CA THR A 463 -12.42 19.17 15.50
C THR A 463 -11.09 19.02 14.75
N MET A 464 -9.98 19.28 15.42
CA MET A 464 -8.65 19.17 14.83
C MET A 464 -7.67 18.48 15.78
N THR A 465 -6.86 17.59 15.22
CA THR A 465 -5.69 17.04 15.91
C THR A 465 -4.44 17.43 15.13
N ILE A 466 -3.44 17.97 15.84
CA ILE A 466 -2.11 18.24 15.31
C ILE A 466 -1.12 17.35 16.06
N THR A 467 -0.31 16.61 15.33
CA THR A 467 0.68 15.68 15.89
C THR A 467 1.88 15.59 14.99
N GLU A 468 2.97 15.02 15.47
CA GLU A 468 4.07 14.54 14.64
C GLU A 468 4.12 13.01 14.63
N SER A 469 4.84 12.44 13.67
CA SER A 469 4.96 10.99 13.51
C SER A 469 6.30 10.62 12.88
N VAL A 470 6.87 9.49 13.32
CA VAL A 470 8.09 8.91 12.71
C VAL A 470 7.92 8.56 11.23
N LEU A 471 6.68 8.45 10.74
CA LEU A 471 6.36 8.16 9.34
C LEU A 471 6.19 9.41 8.49
N HIS A 472 5.78 10.54 9.07
CA HIS A 472 5.38 11.74 8.30
C HIS A 472 6.20 12.99 8.64
N GLY A 473 7.26 12.82 9.43
CA GLY A 473 8.14 13.92 9.82
C GLY A 473 7.54 14.85 10.87
N GLN A 474 8.22 15.98 11.07
CA GLN A 474 7.80 17.02 12.00
C GLN A 474 6.64 17.83 11.41
N THR A 475 5.70 18.20 12.27
CA THR A 475 4.65 19.17 11.94
C THR A 475 5.09 20.56 12.40
N LYS A 476 5.17 21.51 11.47
CA LYS A 476 5.61 22.88 11.74
C LYS A 476 4.53 23.87 11.35
N ILE A 477 4.15 24.78 12.25
CA ILE A 477 3.24 25.88 11.95
C ILE A 477 4.03 27.16 12.22
N GLU A 478 4.17 28.02 11.22
CA GLU A 478 4.99 29.21 11.37
C GLU A 478 4.45 30.45 10.67
N SER A 479 4.70 31.61 11.27
CA SER A 479 4.37 32.91 10.71
C SER A 479 5.14 34.00 11.43
N ASN A 480 5.59 35.02 10.70
CA ASN A 480 6.19 36.22 11.30
C ASN A 480 5.14 37.26 11.75
N SER A 481 3.84 36.93 11.71
CA SER A 481 2.78 37.89 12.06
C SER A 481 2.93 38.41 13.48
N LYS A 482 2.77 39.72 13.65
CA LYS A 482 2.56 40.37 14.96
C LYS A 482 1.16 41.00 15.09
N PHE A 483 0.29 40.76 14.10
CA PHE A 483 -1.10 41.25 14.09
C PHE A 483 -2.09 40.12 14.38
N SER A 484 -1.98 38.98 13.69
CA SER A 484 -2.85 37.82 13.85
C SER A 484 -2.19 36.73 14.68
N SER A 485 -3.00 35.92 15.39
CA SER A 485 -2.47 34.73 16.09
C SER A 485 -2.09 33.66 15.07
N LEU A 486 -1.15 32.78 15.40
CA LEU A 486 -0.71 31.74 14.48
C LEU A 486 -1.81 30.67 14.28
N VAL A 487 -2.35 30.14 15.39
CA VAL A 487 -3.50 29.23 15.41
C VAL A 487 -4.65 29.84 16.19
N ALA A 488 -5.85 29.85 15.59
CA ALA A 488 -7.09 30.20 16.27
C ALA A 488 -7.99 28.96 16.39
N ASN A 489 -8.37 28.61 17.61
CA ASN A 489 -9.36 27.58 17.92
C ASN A 489 -10.62 28.24 18.49
N GLY A 490 -11.75 28.15 17.80
CA GLY A 490 -12.99 28.80 18.20
C GLY A 490 -13.34 30.04 17.38
N TRP A 491 -14.08 30.97 17.99
CA TRP A 491 -14.61 32.16 17.34
C TRP A 491 -14.09 33.42 18.03
N GLN A 492 -13.59 34.37 17.25
CA GLN A 492 -13.23 35.70 17.76
C GLN A 492 -14.44 36.46 18.31
N ASP A 493 -15.61 36.20 17.73
CA ASP A 493 -16.90 36.68 18.19
C ASP A 493 -17.81 35.45 18.35
N GLY A 494 -17.91 34.95 19.58
CA GLY A 494 -18.70 33.78 19.93
C GLY A 494 -20.18 33.90 19.56
N THR A 495 -20.70 35.12 19.35
CA THR A 495 -22.08 35.32 18.87
C THR A 495 -22.27 34.89 17.42
N LYS A 496 -21.19 34.73 16.64
CA LYS A 496 -21.21 34.17 15.28
C LYS A 496 -21.28 32.64 15.25
N ASN A 497 -21.12 31.98 16.39
CA ASN A 497 -21.34 30.54 16.51
C ASN A 497 -22.85 30.23 16.64
N GLU A 498 -23.61 30.42 15.56
CA GLU A 498 -25.07 30.20 15.55
C GLU A 498 -25.45 28.76 15.93
N GLY A 499 -24.58 27.80 15.60
CA GLY A 499 -24.75 26.38 15.94
C GLY A 499 -24.42 26.04 17.39
N LYS A 500 -23.78 26.94 18.15
CA LYS A 500 -23.33 26.73 19.54
C LYS A 500 -22.52 25.44 19.71
N THR A 501 -21.72 25.11 18.70
CA THR A 501 -20.87 23.91 18.69
C THR A 501 -19.47 24.27 19.15
N GLU A 502 -18.86 23.43 19.97
CA GLU A 502 -17.47 23.63 20.42
C GLU A 502 -16.47 23.38 19.28
N ALA A 503 -15.43 24.22 19.20
CA ALA A 503 -14.25 23.96 18.38
C ALA A 503 -13.21 23.23 19.22
N LYS A 504 -12.79 22.04 18.80
CA LYS A 504 -11.89 21.17 19.57
C LYS A 504 -10.54 21.10 18.89
N LEU A 505 -9.48 21.44 19.60
CA LEU A 505 -8.10 21.31 19.13
C LEU A 505 -7.29 20.46 20.13
N THR A 506 -6.70 19.38 19.64
CA THR A 506 -5.74 18.57 20.38
C THR A 506 -4.36 18.68 19.73
N ILE A 507 -3.36 19.12 20.50
CA ILE A 507 -1.97 19.21 20.06
C ILE A 507 -1.16 18.17 20.79
N LYS A 508 -0.56 17.24 20.06
CA LYS A 508 0.22 16.12 20.60
C LYS A 508 1.73 16.27 20.43
N GLY A 509 2.16 17.24 19.62
CA GLY A 509 3.56 17.46 19.26
C GLY A 509 3.68 18.41 18.08
N GLY A 510 4.91 18.65 17.63
CA GLY A 510 5.25 19.61 16.59
C GLY A 510 5.72 20.97 17.10
N THR A 511 6.09 21.84 16.16
CA THR A 511 6.69 23.15 16.42
C THR A 511 5.78 24.27 15.93
N PHE A 512 5.53 25.24 16.80
CA PHE A 512 4.65 26.38 16.55
C PHE A 512 5.46 27.66 16.81
N SER A 513 5.74 28.44 15.78
CA SER A 513 6.59 29.63 15.91
C SER A 513 5.93 30.88 15.34
N GLY A 514 5.76 31.88 16.21
CA GLY A 514 5.30 33.22 15.86
C GLY A 514 3.80 33.49 16.06
N GLY A 515 3.26 34.42 15.29
CA GLY A 515 1.95 35.02 15.56
C GLY A 515 1.97 36.07 16.69
N ILE A 516 0.93 36.91 16.76
CA ILE A 516 0.73 37.82 17.90
C ILE A 516 0.60 37.00 19.19
N ASN A 517 -0.19 35.92 19.13
CA ASN A 517 -0.16 34.79 20.06
C ASN A 517 0.10 33.53 19.24
N THR A 518 0.87 32.60 19.78
CA THR A 518 1.17 31.35 19.06
C THR A 518 -0.07 30.47 18.99
N ILE A 519 -0.73 30.21 20.12
CA ILE A 519 -2.04 29.56 20.16
C ILE A 519 -3.05 30.50 20.81
N LYS A 520 -4.18 30.72 20.15
CA LYS A 520 -5.36 31.38 20.72
C LYS A 520 -6.51 30.40 20.81
N ASN A 521 -6.94 30.09 22.04
CA ASN A 521 -8.18 29.36 22.30
C ASN A 521 -9.28 30.39 22.61
N ASP A 522 -10.09 30.66 21.60
CA ASP A 522 -11.11 31.71 21.57
C ASP A 522 -12.47 31.19 22.10
N ASP A 523 -13.51 31.99 21.94
CA ASP A 523 -14.87 31.65 22.35
C ASP A 523 -15.29 30.29 21.75
N TRP A 524 -15.98 29.47 22.55
CA TRP A 524 -16.36 28.07 22.26
C TRP A 524 -15.19 27.12 21.96
N GLY A 525 -13.95 27.56 22.16
CA GLY A 525 -12.75 26.75 21.97
C GLY A 525 -12.49 25.80 23.15
N ILE A 526 -12.24 24.54 22.85
CA ILE A 526 -11.68 23.56 23.78
C ILE A 526 -10.32 23.12 23.25
N LEU A 527 -9.27 23.39 24.02
CA LEU A 527 -7.89 23.09 23.68
C LEU A 527 -7.29 22.06 24.65
N THR A 528 -6.64 21.06 24.10
CA THR A 528 -5.79 20.12 24.84
C THR A 528 -4.38 20.14 24.25
N ILE A 529 -3.38 20.42 25.08
CA ILE A 529 -1.96 20.35 24.70
C ILE A 529 -1.32 19.21 25.49
N GLU A 530 -0.93 18.15 24.80
CA GLU A 530 -0.22 17.01 25.37
C GLU A 530 1.30 17.21 25.30
N ASN A 531 1.80 17.77 24.19
CA ASN A 531 3.22 18.08 23.98
C ASN A 531 3.42 19.07 22.80
N GLY A 532 4.65 19.53 22.57
CA GLY A 532 5.05 20.40 21.45
C GLY A 532 5.93 21.57 21.89
N THR A 533 6.45 22.33 20.93
CA THR A 533 7.25 23.54 21.18
C THR A 533 6.51 24.76 20.67
N PHE A 534 6.31 25.75 21.54
CA PHE A 534 5.53 26.96 21.28
C PHE A 534 6.39 28.19 21.52
N GLU A 535 6.83 28.82 20.44
CA GLU A 535 7.65 30.03 20.46
C GLU A 535 6.81 31.21 20.01
N ASN A 536 6.78 32.26 20.82
CA ASN A 536 6.14 33.52 20.46
C ASN A 536 7.17 34.65 20.28
N MET A 537 6.82 35.64 19.47
CA MET A 537 7.68 36.79 19.17
C MET A 537 7.05 38.16 19.47
N ALA A 538 5.83 38.20 20.03
CA ALA A 538 5.03 39.42 20.12
C ALA A 538 4.22 39.59 21.42
N GLN A 539 3.49 38.56 21.88
CA GLN A 539 2.75 38.54 23.14
C GLN A 539 2.93 37.19 23.86
N HIS A 540 1.96 36.28 23.73
CA HIS A 540 1.87 35.05 24.53
C HIS A 540 2.05 33.81 23.65
N ALA A 541 2.69 32.78 24.18
CA ALA A 541 2.67 31.47 23.53
C ALA A 541 1.24 30.88 23.56
N LEU A 542 0.48 31.15 24.62
CA LEU A 542 -0.92 30.76 24.74
C LEU A 542 -1.80 31.92 25.26
N LEU A 543 -2.89 32.19 24.54
CA LEU A 543 -3.99 33.01 25.03
C LEU A 543 -5.26 32.16 25.12
N ASN A 544 -5.75 31.92 26.33
CA ASN A 544 -6.99 31.20 26.59
C ASN A 544 -8.13 32.15 26.96
N TRP A 545 -9.25 32.02 26.27
CA TRP A 545 -10.52 32.65 26.61
C TRP A 545 -11.55 31.66 27.13
N ASN A 546 -11.55 30.41 26.63
CA ASN A 546 -12.55 29.42 27.02
C ASN A 546 -11.96 28.27 27.86
N VAL A 547 -11.80 27.06 27.32
CA VAL A 547 -11.35 25.89 28.09
C VAL A 547 -10.04 25.34 27.52
N THR A 548 -8.96 25.36 28.30
CA THR A 548 -7.67 24.77 27.93
C THR A 548 -7.14 23.82 29.00
N THR A 549 -6.61 22.67 28.58
CA THR A 549 -5.83 21.73 29.43
C THR A 549 -4.45 21.52 28.84
N ILE A 550 -3.40 21.61 29.66
CA ILE A 550 -2.00 21.41 29.26
C ILE A 550 -1.37 20.36 30.16
N SER A 551 -0.83 19.29 29.56
CA SER A 551 -0.08 18.25 30.28
C SER A 551 1.41 18.22 29.95
N GLY A 552 1.85 18.91 28.89
CA GLY A 552 3.25 18.91 28.46
C GLY A 552 3.56 19.98 27.40
N GLY A 553 4.80 19.96 26.91
CA GLY A 553 5.33 20.91 25.93
C GLY A 553 6.18 22.05 26.52
N THR A 554 6.82 22.82 25.65
CA THR A 554 7.71 23.92 25.98
C THR A 554 7.15 25.24 25.42
N PHE A 555 7.05 26.26 26.25
CA PHE A 555 6.44 27.55 25.94
C PHE A 555 7.44 28.68 26.17
N GLU A 556 7.80 29.36 25.09
CA GLU A 556 8.80 30.41 25.08
C GLU A 556 8.24 31.72 24.54
N VAL A 557 8.57 32.80 25.23
CA VAL A 557 8.18 34.17 24.86
C VAL A 557 9.36 35.12 25.04
N PRO A 558 9.34 36.30 24.39
CA PRO A 558 10.37 37.32 24.59
C PRO A 558 10.34 37.86 26.02
N SER A 559 11.47 38.42 26.46
CA SER A 559 11.57 39.06 27.77
C SER A 559 10.52 40.15 27.96
N GLY A 560 9.88 40.16 29.15
CA GLY A 560 8.82 41.10 29.50
C GLY A 560 7.39 40.60 29.23
N TYR A 561 7.22 39.42 28.63
CA TYR A 561 5.91 38.81 28.37
C TYR A 561 5.66 37.57 29.24
N TYR A 562 4.38 37.26 29.43
CA TYR A 562 3.92 36.03 30.08
C TYR A 562 3.72 34.93 29.03
N THR A 563 4.13 33.70 29.35
CA THR A 563 4.00 32.55 28.44
C THR A 563 2.54 32.22 28.15
N ALA A 564 1.71 32.26 29.19
CA ALA A 564 0.27 32.04 29.06
C ALA A 564 -0.53 33.22 29.64
N ALA A 565 -1.64 33.54 28.99
CA ALA A 565 -2.62 34.51 29.45
C ALA A 565 -4.02 33.89 29.46
N ASN A 566 -4.80 34.17 30.50
CA ASN A 566 -6.15 33.65 30.68
C ASN A 566 -7.17 34.79 30.84
N GLY A 567 -8.21 34.81 30.02
CA GLY A 567 -9.30 35.81 30.07
C GLY A 567 -10.66 35.15 30.29
N TYR A 568 -11.61 35.92 30.81
CA TYR A 568 -12.99 35.48 31.05
C TYR A 568 -13.94 36.59 30.62
N LEU A 569 -15.06 36.27 29.95
CA LEU A 569 -16.14 37.23 29.67
C LEU A 569 -17.54 36.67 29.95
N ASP A 570 -17.81 35.42 29.63
CA ASP A 570 -19.11 34.74 29.67
C ASP A 570 -18.97 33.29 30.15
N ASP A 571 -19.90 32.85 31.01
CA ASP A 571 -19.87 31.52 31.63
C ASP A 571 -20.16 30.37 30.62
N THR A 572 -20.53 30.68 29.38
CA THR A 572 -20.87 29.70 28.35
C THR A 572 -19.72 29.51 27.36
N MET A 573 -19.20 30.60 26.81
CA MET A 573 -18.37 30.54 25.61
C MET A 573 -16.93 30.99 25.80
N ASP A 574 -16.61 31.76 26.82
CA ASP A 574 -15.26 32.24 27.14
C ASP A 574 -15.09 32.23 28.67
N GLN A 575 -15.16 31.00 29.18
CA GLN A 575 -15.19 30.63 30.60
C GLN A 575 -13.88 30.85 31.36
N GLY A 576 -12.78 31.20 30.68
CA GLY A 576 -11.47 31.39 31.29
C GLY A 576 -10.97 30.22 32.12
N LYS A 577 -11.22 28.97 31.70
CA LYS A 577 -10.75 27.77 32.40
C LYS A 577 -9.42 27.31 31.82
N LEU A 578 -8.35 27.43 32.60
CA LEU A 578 -7.00 27.01 32.23
C LEU A 578 -6.48 26.01 33.27
N THR A 579 -6.35 24.75 32.86
CA THR A 579 -5.76 23.68 33.69
C THR A 579 -4.36 23.34 33.20
N ILE A 580 -3.36 23.37 34.08
CA ILE A 580 -1.97 23.02 33.76
C ILE A 580 -1.51 21.92 34.72
N THR A 581 -1.20 20.75 34.17
CA THR A 581 -0.71 19.58 34.92
C THR A 581 0.75 19.25 34.59
N GLY A 582 1.36 19.91 33.60
CA GLY A 582 2.74 19.70 33.18
C GLY A 582 3.19 20.70 32.11
N GLY A 583 4.45 20.57 31.65
CA GLY A 583 5.08 21.46 30.66
C GLY A 583 6.14 22.41 31.24
N ILE A 584 6.84 23.11 30.35
CA ILE A 584 7.94 24.04 30.65
C ILE A 584 7.57 25.43 30.12
N PHE A 585 7.55 26.43 31.00
CA PHE A 585 7.17 27.79 30.69
C PHE A 585 8.32 28.73 31.06
N THR A 586 8.88 29.47 30.10
CA THR A 586 10.03 30.37 30.36
C THR A 586 9.69 31.57 31.25
N THR A 587 8.41 31.90 31.41
CA THR A 587 7.91 32.88 32.40
C THR A 587 6.73 32.31 33.17
N GLY A 588 5.65 33.06 33.41
CA GLY A 588 4.50 32.61 34.21
C GLY A 588 3.16 32.81 33.51
N VAL A 589 2.08 32.63 34.26
CA VAL A 589 0.70 32.82 33.79
C VAL A 589 0.18 34.18 34.25
N MET A 590 -0.45 34.93 33.35
CA MET A 590 -1.14 36.18 33.70
C MET A 590 -2.65 36.10 33.51
N VAL A 591 -3.35 36.93 34.28
CA VAL A 591 -4.76 37.24 34.05
C VAL A 591 -4.84 38.31 32.98
N ASN A 592 -5.49 37.99 31.87
CA ASN A 592 -5.76 38.94 30.80
C ASN A 592 -6.94 39.83 31.18
N SER A 593 -6.70 41.13 31.31
CA SER A 593 -7.72 42.15 31.59
C SER A 593 -8.15 42.94 30.35
N ALA A 594 -7.69 42.56 29.16
CA ALA A 594 -8.07 43.22 27.92
C ALA A 594 -9.53 42.90 27.54
N GLY A 595 -10.13 43.73 26.67
CA GLY A 595 -11.41 43.44 26.03
C GLY A 595 -12.64 43.41 26.95
N GLY A 596 -12.53 43.92 28.18
CA GLY A 596 -13.63 43.86 29.17
C GLY A 596 -13.61 42.61 30.05
N SER A 597 -12.53 41.82 29.99
CA SER A 597 -12.36 40.60 30.77
C SER A 597 -12.59 40.81 32.27
N ASN A 598 -13.34 39.92 32.92
CA ASN A 598 -13.47 39.91 34.38
C ASN A 598 -12.23 39.25 35.00
N ALA A 599 -11.33 40.08 35.53
CA ALA A 599 -10.06 39.64 36.08
C ALA A 599 -10.19 38.67 37.28
N GLU A 600 -11.25 38.78 38.08
CA GLU A 600 -11.47 37.89 39.23
C GLU A 600 -11.82 36.49 38.75
N LYS A 601 -12.84 36.36 37.90
CA LYS A 601 -13.23 35.07 37.32
C LYS A 601 -12.12 34.47 36.45
N ALA A 602 -11.40 35.30 35.69
CA ALA A 602 -10.25 34.84 34.91
C ALA A 602 -9.10 34.35 35.81
N ALA A 603 -8.94 34.86 37.03
CA ALA A 603 -7.97 34.33 37.98
C ALA A 603 -8.45 33.00 38.59
N GLU A 604 -9.73 32.93 38.99
CA GLU A 604 -10.37 31.74 39.58
C GLU A 604 -10.36 30.53 38.64
N GLY A 605 -10.41 30.77 37.33
CA GLY A 605 -10.39 29.71 36.33
C GLY A 605 -9.00 29.12 36.05
N ILE A 606 -7.92 29.65 36.64
CA ILE A 606 -6.57 29.11 36.49
C ILE A 606 -6.32 28.06 37.59
N ASN A 607 -5.99 26.84 37.19
CA ASN A 607 -5.71 25.73 38.09
C ASN A 607 -4.40 25.03 37.70
N ILE A 608 -3.36 25.16 38.52
CA ILE A 608 -2.01 24.63 38.24
C ILE A 608 -1.65 23.54 39.24
N SER A 609 -1.50 22.31 38.76
CA SER A 609 -1.09 21.16 39.58
C SER A 609 0.25 20.55 39.17
N GLY A 610 0.89 21.05 38.11
CA GLY A 610 2.22 20.62 37.68
C GLY A 610 2.88 21.55 36.67
N GLY A 611 4.15 21.29 36.35
CA GLY A 611 4.94 22.04 35.38
C GLY A 611 6.06 22.88 35.99
N THR A 612 6.90 23.44 35.12
CA THR A 612 8.03 24.32 35.49
C THR A 612 7.86 25.69 34.87
N PHE A 613 8.04 26.74 35.68
CA PHE A 613 7.80 28.14 35.32
C PHE A 613 9.02 29.01 35.60
N GLY A 614 9.24 30.03 34.77
CA GLY A 614 10.27 31.04 35.00
C GLY A 614 9.84 32.18 35.92
N ALA A 615 8.56 32.24 36.30
CA ALA A 615 8.01 33.21 37.24
C ALA A 615 7.09 32.56 38.28
N ASP A 616 6.86 33.27 39.39
CA ASP A 616 6.01 32.82 40.49
C ASP A 616 4.54 32.67 40.05
N VAL A 617 3.97 31.49 40.29
CA VAL A 617 2.58 31.12 40.00
C VAL A 617 1.81 30.67 41.24
N SER A 618 2.34 30.91 42.44
CA SER A 618 1.80 30.45 43.73
C SER A 618 0.33 30.77 43.97
N LYS A 619 -0.18 31.86 43.38
CA LYS A 619 -1.59 32.28 43.48
C LYS A 619 -2.58 31.39 42.72
N TYR A 620 -2.12 30.50 41.84
CA TYR A 620 -2.99 29.68 41.00
C TYR A 620 -2.82 28.18 41.25
N LEU A 621 -2.16 27.81 42.35
CA LEU A 621 -1.92 26.40 42.66
C LEU A 621 -3.23 25.71 42.97
N ALA A 622 -3.38 24.51 42.42
CA ALA A 622 -4.46 23.60 42.78
C ALA A 622 -4.37 23.21 44.26
N ASP A 623 -5.51 22.86 44.86
CA ASP A 623 -5.59 22.45 46.25
C ASP A 623 -4.66 21.27 46.55
N GLY A 624 -3.76 21.48 47.51
CA GLY A 624 -2.79 20.47 47.94
C GLY A 624 -1.48 20.48 47.16
N CYS A 625 -1.36 21.25 46.07
CA CYS A 625 -0.10 21.41 45.35
C CYS A 625 0.87 22.35 46.08
N ALA A 626 2.16 22.10 45.90
CA ALA A 626 3.24 22.93 46.43
C ALA A 626 4.16 23.41 45.32
N MET A 627 4.74 24.60 45.51
CA MET A 627 5.72 25.18 44.59
C MET A 627 7.10 25.19 45.25
N SER A 628 8.09 24.60 44.59
CA SER A 628 9.49 24.69 45.00
C SER A 628 10.17 25.88 44.32
N THR A 629 11.08 26.54 45.04
CA THR A 629 11.76 27.76 44.57
C THR A 629 13.24 27.49 44.30
N GLY A 630 13.69 27.73 43.06
CA GLY A 630 15.09 27.64 42.61
C GLY A 630 15.41 28.70 41.53
N LYS A 631 16.22 28.36 40.52
CA LYS A 631 16.35 29.22 39.31
C LYS A 631 15.04 29.30 38.50
N THR A 632 14.18 28.28 38.67
CA THR A 632 12.81 28.17 38.16
C THR A 632 11.87 27.82 39.31
N TYR A 633 10.56 27.92 39.07
CA TYR A 633 9.48 27.55 39.98
C TYR A 633 8.83 26.26 39.49
N THR A 634 8.88 25.19 40.28
CA THR A 634 8.28 23.89 39.89
C THR A 634 7.09 23.58 40.78
N VAL A 635 5.96 23.26 40.17
CA VAL A 635 4.74 22.85 40.87
C VAL A 635 4.65 21.33 40.92
N LEU A 636 4.37 20.80 42.10
CA LEU A 636 4.21 19.37 42.35
C LEU A 636 2.84 19.10 42.98
N ASP A 637 2.16 18.05 42.51
CA ASP A 637 1.00 17.46 43.16
C ASP A 637 1.44 16.32 44.09
N PRO A 638 1.37 16.48 45.42
CA PRO A 638 1.80 15.47 46.39
C PRO A 638 1.06 14.13 46.29
N LYS A 639 -0.10 14.07 45.61
CA LYS A 639 -0.83 12.81 45.39
C LYS A 639 -0.29 12.01 44.20
N ASN A 640 0.41 12.67 43.28
CA ASN A 640 1.12 12.04 42.15
C ASN A 640 2.64 12.04 42.36
N ASP A 641 3.13 12.65 43.44
CA ASP A 641 4.52 12.67 43.85
C ASP A 641 4.83 11.45 44.72
N THR A 642 5.49 10.43 44.15
CA THR A 642 5.97 9.26 44.92
C THR A 642 7.31 9.52 45.62
N GLY A 643 7.77 10.78 45.68
CA GLY A 643 8.71 11.24 46.70
C GLY A 643 10.05 10.50 46.77
N THR A 644 10.63 10.06 45.66
CA THR A 644 11.95 9.41 45.66
C THR A 644 12.98 10.20 44.87
N VAL A 645 13.76 11.02 45.59
CA VAL A 645 15.06 11.52 45.12
C VAL A 645 16.06 10.36 45.22
N ILE A 646 16.56 9.84 44.08
CA ILE A 646 17.66 8.87 44.07
C ILE A 646 18.97 9.63 43.81
N SER A 647 19.75 9.87 44.86
CA SER A 647 21.17 10.24 44.70
C SER A 647 22.03 8.98 44.54
N GLY A 648 22.79 8.84 43.44
CA GLY A 648 23.76 7.76 43.23
C GLY A 648 25.20 8.29 43.19
N THR A 649 26.17 7.52 43.70
CA THR A 649 27.60 7.90 43.70
C THR A 649 28.37 7.21 42.56
N TYR A 650 29.13 8.00 41.79
CA TYR A 650 30.03 7.64 40.69
C TYR A 650 31.05 6.54 41.04
N LYS A 651 31.33 5.58 40.13
CA LYS A 651 32.39 4.58 40.35
C LYS A 651 33.45 4.37 39.26
N SER A 652 33.19 4.46 37.95
CA SER A 652 34.28 4.46 36.91
C SER A 652 33.77 4.46 35.46
N ALA A 653 34.58 4.95 34.51
CA ALA A 653 34.40 4.78 33.06
C ALA A 653 35.18 3.57 32.50
N VAL A 654 34.62 2.84 31.53
CA VAL A 654 35.33 1.81 30.72
C VAL A 654 35.50 2.32 29.28
N LYS A 655 36.73 2.26 28.78
CA LYS A 655 37.16 2.84 27.49
C LYS A 655 37.05 1.82 26.36
N ASN A 656 36.54 2.21 25.19
CA ASN A 656 36.69 1.46 23.93
C ASN A 656 37.00 2.43 22.76
N ASP A 657 37.59 1.89 21.69
CA ASP A 657 38.27 2.53 20.56
C ASP A 657 37.37 3.34 19.60
N LYS A 658 36.12 3.64 19.99
CA LYS A 658 35.20 4.49 19.22
C LYS A 658 34.37 5.38 20.15
N TYR A 659 34.90 6.55 20.51
CA TYR A 659 34.21 7.76 21.03
C TYR A 659 32.82 7.60 21.69
N GLU A 660 32.67 6.62 22.59
CA GLU A 660 31.44 6.29 23.32
C GLU A 660 31.80 6.22 24.80
N GLN A 661 31.11 7.00 25.64
CA GLN A 661 31.17 6.85 27.09
C GLN A 661 29.88 6.16 27.58
N LEU A 662 30.02 4.99 28.21
CA LEU A 662 28.93 4.28 28.86
C LEU A 662 28.89 4.68 30.34
N GLN A 663 27.80 5.32 30.78
CA GLN A 663 27.53 5.55 32.21
C GLN A 663 26.53 4.52 32.72
N ILE A 664 26.88 3.85 33.81
CA ILE A 664 26.09 2.78 34.43
C ILE A 664 25.57 3.27 35.78
N PHE A 665 24.25 3.34 35.92
CA PHE A 665 23.58 3.60 37.20
C PHE A 665 23.15 2.27 37.83
N GLU A 666 23.56 2.03 39.07
CA GLU A 666 23.16 0.85 39.86
C GLU A 666 22.16 1.26 40.95
N ASN A 667 21.22 0.35 41.26
CA ASN A 667 20.15 0.53 42.28
C ASN A 667 19.12 1.62 41.96
N VAL A 668 18.77 1.78 40.67
CA VAL A 668 17.63 2.62 40.28
C VAL A 668 16.33 1.86 40.57
N THR A 669 15.46 2.45 41.38
CA THR A 669 14.10 1.94 41.62
C THR A 669 13.18 2.62 40.59
N ILE A 670 12.48 1.81 39.80
CA ILE A 670 11.66 2.25 38.68
C ILE A 670 10.21 1.83 38.96
N PRO A 671 9.19 2.69 38.78
CA PRO A 671 7.80 2.31 38.96
C PRO A 671 7.36 1.24 37.94
N GLU A 672 6.32 0.46 38.28
CA GLU A 672 5.81 -0.64 37.44
C GLU A 672 5.39 -0.19 36.04
N THR A 673 5.03 1.10 35.87
CA THR A 673 4.80 1.79 34.60
C THR A 673 5.11 3.28 34.77
N GLY A 674 5.82 3.91 33.84
CA GLY A 674 6.19 5.32 33.97
C GLY A 674 7.14 5.84 32.88
N GLU A 675 7.45 7.14 32.93
CA GLU A 675 8.50 7.77 32.10
C GLU A 675 9.67 8.21 32.99
N VAL A 676 10.91 7.91 32.55
CA VAL A 676 12.13 8.34 33.24
C VAL A 676 12.90 9.26 32.30
N SER A 677 13.07 10.51 32.74
CA SER A 677 13.80 11.54 31.99
C SER A 677 15.19 11.72 32.59
N PHE A 678 16.23 11.60 31.75
CA PHE A 678 17.61 11.87 32.14
C PHE A 678 18.04 13.23 31.60
N LYS A 679 18.74 14.01 32.42
CA LYS A 679 19.43 15.21 31.94
C LYS A 679 20.93 14.99 32.07
N VAL A 680 21.63 15.15 30.95
CA VAL A 680 23.09 15.09 30.90
C VAL A 680 23.61 16.52 30.95
N THR A 681 24.54 16.81 31.85
CA THR A 681 25.20 18.11 31.94
C THR A 681 26.69 17.98 31.71
N THR A 682 27.24 18.83 30.83
CA THR A 682 28.68 18.92 30.55
C THR A 682 29.24 20.21 31.14
N SER A 683 30.53 20.20 31.48
CA SER A 683 31.24 21.41 31.91
C SER A 683 31.51 22.40 30.78
N ASP A 684 31.51 21.94 29.52
CA ASP A 684 31.58 22.79 28.34
C ASP A 684 30.17 23.10 27.80
N THR A 685 29.80 24.38 27.86
CA THR A 685 28.49 24.90 27.45
C THR A 685 28.32 25.04 25.93
N SER A 686 29.34 24.69 25.14
CA SER A 686 29.33 24.78 23.68
C SER A 686 28.90 23.50 22.97
N LEU A 687 28.76 22.39 23.71
CA LEU A 687 28.27 21.10 23.22
C LEU A 687 26.76 20.99 23.44
N ASP A 688 26.01 20.77 22.36
CA ASP A 688 24.58 20.49 22.40
C ASP A 688 24.38 18.99 22.68
N VAL A 689 24.05 18.64 23.93
CA VAL A 689 23.82 17.25 24.32
C VAL A 689 22.32 16.99 24.29
N ALA A 690 21.89 16.13 23.37
CA ALA A 690 20.48 15.80 23.21
C ALA A 690 19.89 15.20 24.50
N ASP A 691 18.81 15.82 25.01
CA ASP A 691 18.00 15.24 26.08
C ASP A 691 17.45 13.88 25.61
N THR A 692 17.81 12.80 26.31
CA THR A 692 17.38 11.45 25.95
C THR A 692 16.22 11.03 26.85
N MET A 693 15.01 11.02 26.29
CA MET A 693 13.83 10.44 26.94
C MET A 693 13.82 8.93 26.71
N LEU A 694 13.85 8.13 27.78
CA LEU A 694 13.75 6.68 27.68
C LEU A 694 12.34 6.23 28.07
N ASN A 695 11.50 5.93 27.09
CA ASN A 695 10.17 5.39 27.31
C ASN A 695 10.27 3.85 27.43
N TYR A 696 9.98 3.29 28.59
CA TYR A 696 9.96 1.83 28.80
C TYR A 696 8.54 1.33 29.08
N LYS A 697 8.22 0.15 28.56
CA LYS A 697 7.05 -0.65 28.92
C LYS A 697 7.54 -2.04 29.24
N THR A 698 7.63 -2.40 30.51
CA THR A 698 7.96 -3.78 30.92
C THR A 698 6.86 -4.33 31.81
N ALA A 699 6.58 -5.62 31.67
CA ALA A 699 5.79 -6.34 32.64
C ALA A 699 6.65 -6.54 33.90
N ALA A 700 6.14 -6.09 35.04
CA ALA A 700 6.67 -6.20 36.41
C ALA A 700 8.02 -6.94 36.53
N VAL A 701 9.09 -6.19 36.76
CA VAL A 701 10.32 -6.73 37.34
C VAL A 701 10.44 -6.12 38.72
N GLU A 702 10.07 -6.88 39.76
CA GLU A 702 10.43 -6.52 41.14
C GLU A 702 11.96 -6.70 41.29
N GLY A 703 12.69 -5.59 41.39
CA GLY A 703 14.12 -5.59 41.72
C GLY A 703 14.91 -4.41 41.14
N ASN A 704 16.15 -4.24 41.61
CA ASN A 704 17.08 -3.21 41.13
C ASN A 704 17.38 -3.43 39.64
N VAL A 705 17.13 -2.42 38.80
CA VAL A 705 17.47 -2.43 37.37
C VAL A 705 18.75 -1.62 37.16
N THR A 706 19.68 -2.18 36.39
CA THR A 706 20.88 -1.46 35.92
C THR A 706 20.56 -0.80 34.59
N ILE A 707 20.59 0.53 34.53
CA ILE A 707 20.42 1.29 33.27
C ILE A 707 21.79 1.77 32.81
N GLY A 708 22.18 1.39 31.60
CA GLY A 708 23.37 1.89 30.93
C GLY A 708 22.98 2.96 29.90
N LEU A 709 23.45 4.19 30.08
CA LEU A 709 23.36 5.25 29.07
C LEU A 709 24.64 5.26 28.22
N ILE A 710 24.50 5.11 26.90
CA ILE A 710 25.58 5.32 25.94
C ILE A 710 25.48 6.77 25.44
N ILE A 711 26.49 7.57 25.77
CA ILE A 711 26.58 8.96 25.30
C ILE A 711 27.62 9.00 24.20
N THR A 712 27.19 9.41 23.00
CA THR A 712 28.02 9.50 21.80
C THR A 712 28.36 10.95 21.47
N GLY A 713 29.57 11.22 20.99
CA GLY A 713 29.93 12.53 20.44
C GLY A 713 30.64 13.50 21.39
N ILE A 714 31.08 13.05 22.57
CA ILE A 714 31.84 13.87 23.52
C ILE A 714 33.35 13.57 23.42
N PRO A 715 34.24 14.60 23.37
CA PRO A 715 35.70 14.43 23.36
C PRO A 715 36.23 13.63 24.57
N ALA A 716 37.34 12.92 24.39
CA ALA A 716 37.83 11.91 25.34
C ALA A 716 38.42 12.48 26.66
N ASP A 717 38.54 13.79 26.78
CA ASP A 717 39.15 14.54 27.88
C ASP A 717 38.16 15.33 28.75
N GLU A 718 36.86 15.30 28.42
CA GLU A 718 35.82 15.94 29.23
C GLU A 718 35.16 15.01 30.25
N THR A 719 34.82 15.59 31.40
CA THR A 719 34.09 14.92 32.48
C THR A 719 32.59 15.23 32.31
N VAL A 720 31.77 14.19 32.19
CA VAL A 720 30.32 14.30 32.00
C VAL A 720 29.61 13.88 33.28
N ASP A 721 28.81 14.77 33.87
CA ASP A 721 27.98 14.47 35.04
C ASP A 721 26.52 14.36 34.58
N ALA A 722 25.93 13.17 34.69
CA ALA A 722 24.52 12.94 34.41
C ALA A 722 23.73 12.70 35.71
N SER A 723 22.53 13.25 35.79
CA SER A 723 21.64 13.11 36.96
C SER A 723 20.21 12.75 36.55
N VAL A 724 19.54 11.99 37.42
CA VAL A 724 18.12 11.62 37.25
C VAL A 724 17.28 12.69 37.94
N ASN A 725 16.49 13.43 37.17
CA ASN A 725 15.76 14.59 37.70
C ASN A 725 14.32 14.27 38.09
N SER A 726 13.70 13.26 37.48
CA SER A 726 12.34 12.83 37.82
C SER A 726 12.04 11.41 37.35
N VAL A 727 11.17 10.74 38.08
CA VAL A 727 10.56 9.45 37.74
C VAL A 727 9.06 9.64 37.92
N GLN A 728 8.27 9.57 36.83
CA GLN A 728 6.80 9.68 36.88
C GLN A 728 6.16 8.31 36.73
#